data_AF-A0ABD2C329-F1
#
_entry.id   AF-A0ABD2C329-F1
#
_cell.length_a   1.000
_cell.length_b   1.000
_cell.length_c   1.000
_cell.angle_alpha   90.00
_cell.angle_beta   90.00
_cell.angle_gamma   90.00
#
_symmetry.space_group_name_H-M   'P 1'
#
loop_
_entity.id
_entity.type
_entity.pdbx_description
1 polymer ?
#
loop_
_entity_poly.entity_id
_entity_poly.type
_entity_poly.pdbx_seq_one_letter_code
_entity_poly.pdbx_strand_id
1 'polypeptide(L)'
;MDKWNRELLDKYCREYSVGIVGFAPPGEESLVGAQLKGFPLFIHTNLRLKDAQLNAASPILRLTRSGETAWGPLPGGDWTIFQANHSTYEPLAWAHRDSLDYPTNRSPLATVIQDHGRYDGIQRVLFGGGLRFWLHKLLLLDSLSYLSHGQLSLSLNRMILVDVDDIFVGEKSTRLKRDDVMALLATQQRIQALVPGFKFNLGFSGKYFHHGTAEENLGDDMLLENVDRFTWFSHMWNHQQPHLYENVTHLQLDMALNKQFAKDHGIPTVSGYSVSPHHSGVYPVHEGLYEAWKRVWNIKVTSTEEYPHLRPARLRRGFIHRNIMVLPRQTCGLFTHTIFIERYPGGRDKLDESIQGGELFQTIVYNPINIFMTHMSNYGNDRLALYTFESVIKFIQCWTNLRLSSSPPLKLGEHYFQLYPEEADPVWGNPCDDQRHQKIWSRNKTCDQLPRFLVIGPQKTGTTALYTFLSIHPAISSNLPSPDTFEEIQFFNGKNYYKGLDWYMSFFPASKNESSRYLFEKSATYFDGELVPRRAHALLPRAKLITILLSPARRAYSWYQHTRVHGDPVANNYSFHSVITASDTAPKPLRDLRNRCLNPGKYAQHLERWLSFYPPQQLHIIDGEQLRQNPVETLHELQRFLKITPAFNYSSHLRYDPKKGFFCQVTNEDRTKCLGKSKGRQYPPMEDKSYKFLQRYYLSHNTALVKLLKRLGSRTIPQWLKEDLTDTVMT
;
A
#
# COMPACT_ATOMS: atom_id res chain seq x y z
N MET A 1 13.67 20.80 24.46
CA MET A 1 14.91 20.57 23.67
C MET A 1 16.04 21.26 24.41
N ASP A 2 17.17 20.60 24.64
CA ASP A 2 18.33 21.26 25.22
C ASP A 2 18.91 22.31 24.26
N LYS A 3 19.79 23.17 24.79
CA LYS A 3 20.37 24.30 24.06
C LYS A 3 21.17 23.84 22.84
N TRP A 4 21.94 22.76 22.95
CA TRP A 4 22.80 22.26 21.87
C TRP A 4 21.97 21.77 20.68
N ASN A 5 20.97 20.93 20.94
CA ASN A 5 20.06 20.45 19.89
C ASN A 5 19.29 21.60 19.24
N ARG A 6 18.92 22.64 20.02
CA ARG A 6 18.27 23.83 19.47
C ARG A 6 19.19 24.64 18.56
N GLU A 7 20.43 24.88 18.98
CA GLU A 7 21.42 25.59 18.15
C GLU A 7 21.74 24.84 16.86
N LEU A 8 21.82 23.50 16.92
CA LEU A 8 22.03 22.66 15.74
C LEU A 8 20.85 22.76 14.76
N LEU A 9 19.61 22.70 15.26
CA LEU A 9 18.42 22.87 14.44
C LEU A 9 18.37 24.27 13.81
N ASP A 10 18.60 25.32 14.59
CA ASP A 10 18.60 26.70 14.09
C ASP A 10 19.71 26.91 13.05
N LYS A 11 20.89 26.31 13.25
CA LYS A 11 21.96 26.30 12.23
C LYS A 11 21.48 25.62 10.95
N TYR A 12 20.90 24.44 11.04
CA TYR A 12 20.37 23.71 9.88
C TYR A 12 19.29 24.52 9.15
N CYS A 13 18.35 25.12 9.88
CA CYS A 13 17.30 25.97 9.30
C CYS A 13 17.86 27.16 8.52
N ARG A 14 18.89 27.84 9.05
CA ARG A 14 19.55 28.96 8.35
C ARG A 14 20.36 28.48 7.15
N GLU A 15 21.16 27.43 7.31
CA GLU A 15 22.07 26.92 6.28
C GLU A 15 21.31 26.37 5.07
N TYR A 16 20.17 25.72 5.30
CA TYR A 16 19.38 25.07 4.25
C TYR A 16 18.05 25.78 3.95
N SER A 17 17.82 26.97 4.53
CA SER A 17 16.58 27.74 4.38
C SER A 17 15.32 26.93 4.70
N VAL A 18 15.38 26.12 5.76
CA VAL A 18 14.28 25.25 6.17
C VAL A 18 13.40 25.97 7.18
N GLY A 19 12.14 26.20 6.82
CA GLY A 19 11.14 26.79 7.70
C GLY A 19 10.63 25.82 8.78
N ILE A 20 9.97 26.37 9.80
CA ILE A 20 9.42 25.60 10.93
C ILE A 20 7.90 25.78 11.01
N VAL A 21 7.16 24.68 11.10
CA VAL A 21 5.77 24.70 11.57
C VAL A 21 5.75 24.31 13.04
N GLY A 22 5.17 25.16 13.89
CA GLY A 22 5.07 24.92 15.32
C GLY A 22 3.62 24.86 15.80
N PHE A 23 3.34 24.00 16.77
CA PHE A 23 2.07 23.97 17.49
C PHE A 23 2.34 24.32 18.95
N ALA A 24 1.56 25.26 19.49
CA ALA A 24 1.57 25.64 20.89
C ALA A 24 0.32 25.04 21.58
N PRO A 25 0.35 23.75 21.98
CA PRO A 25 -0.77 23.16 22.68
C PRO A 25 -0.99 23.87 24.03
N PRO A 26 -2.21 23.80 24.57
CA PRO A 26 -2.47 24.26 25.93
C PRO A 26 -1.62 23.42 26.90
N GLY A 27 -0.71 24.07 27.62
CA GLY A 27 0.02 23.44 28.71
C GLY A 27 -0.83 23.40 29.99
N GLU A 28 -0.58 22.39 30.83
CA GLU A 28 -0.95 22.46 32.26
C GLU A 28 -0.21 23.67 32.87
N GLU A 29 -0.96 24.53 33.58
CA GLU A 29 -0.54 25.80 34.21
C GLU A 29 -0.25 27.00 33.27
N SER A 30 -1.36 27.65 32.90
CA SER A 30 -1.52 29.10 32.63
C SER A 30 -0.27 29.97 32.41
N LEU A 31 0.35 29.90 31.24
CA LEU A 31 1.12 31.03 30.68
C LEU A 31 0.13 32.10 30.20
N VAL A 32 -0.38 32.92 31.13
CA VAL A 32 -1.17 34.12 30.78
C VAL A 32 -0.20 35.26 30.53
N GLY A 33 0.07 35.58 29.26
CA GLY A 33 0.92 36.70 28.87
C GLY A 33 2.42 36.46 29.05
N ALA A 34 2.88 35.21 29.05
CA ALA A 34 4.31 34.92 29.11
C ALA A 34 4.97 35.16 27.75
N GLN A 35 6.14 35.79 27.77
CA GLN A 35 6.99 35.91 26.59
C GLN A 35 7.66 34.57 26.29
N LEU A 36 7.57 34.10 25.06
CA LEU A 36 8.31 32.93 24.59
C LEU A 36 9.81 33.25 24.69
N LYS A 37 10.54 32.47 25.49
CA LYS A 37 11.95 32.73 25.80
C LYS A 37 12.78 32.88 24.51
N GLY A 38 13.42 34.03 24.36
CA GLY A 38 14.27 34.34 23.21
C GLY A 38 13.54 34.94 22.01
N PHE A 39 12.22 35.14 22.09
CA PHE A 39 11.40 35.67 21.00
C PHE A 39 10.57 36.88 21.45
N PRO A 40 10.38 37.90 20.59
CA PRO A 40 9.45 39.01 20.84
C PRO A 40 7.99 38.61 20.58
N LEU A 41 7.56 37.52 21.24
CA LEU A 41 6.25 36.88 21.06
C LEU A 41 5.69 36.47 22.41
N PHE A 42 4.48 36.90 22.72
CA PHE A 42 3.73 36.55 23.92
C PHE A 42 2.64 35.54 23.59
N ILE A 43 2.43 34.63 24.53
CA ILE A 43 1.49 33.52 24.39
C ILE A 43 0.46 33.62 25.51
N HIS A 44 -0.81 33.47 25.17
CA HIS A 44 -1.92 33.37 26.13
C HIS A 44 -2.70 32.10 25.87
N THR A 45 -2.80 31.22 26.86
CA THR A 45 -3.44 29.90 26.73
C THR A 45 -4.81 29.84 27.41
N ASN A 46 -5.53 28.73 27.22
CA ASN A 46 -6.79 28.41 27.91
C ASN A 46 -7.94 29.38 27.60
N LEU A 47 -8.03 29.82 26.34
CA LEU A 47 -9.11 30.68 25.85
C LEU A 47 -10.19 29.87 25.12
N ARG A 48 -11.44 30.24 25.35
CA ARG A 48 -12.56 29.84 24.48
C ARG A 48 -12.70 30.88 23.38
N LEU A 49 -12.74 30.41 22.14
CA LEU A 49 -12.75 31.24 20.94
C LEU A 49 -13.91 30.86 20.03
N LYS A 50 -14.35 31.81 19.22
CA LYS A 50 -15.37 31.63 18.18
C LYS A 50 -15.06 32.53 16.97
N ASP A 51 -15.78 32.30 15.88
CA ASP A 51 -15.81 33.19 14.72
C ASP A 51 -14.41 33.44 14.13
N ALA A 52 -13.84 32.41 13.51
CA ALA A 52 -12.49 32.47 12.94
C ALA A 52 -12.46 33.05 11.52
N GLN A 53 -11.43 33.83 11.23
CA GLN A 53 -11.22 34.53 9.96
C GLN A 53 -9.75 34.45 9.53
N LEU A 54 -9.50 34.64 8.24
CA LEU A 54 -8.17 34.54 7.63
C LEU A 54 -7.67 35.88 7.10
N ASN A 55 -6.35 36.06 7.13
CA ASN A 55 -5.68 37.19 6.51
C ASN A 55 -5.64 37.04 4.98
N ALA A 56 -6.55 37.73 4.30
CA ALA A 56 -6.64 37.72 2.84
C ALA A 56 -5.38 38.25 2.13
N ALA A 57 -4.56 39.07 2.80
CA ALA A 57 -3.32 39.59 2.24
C ALA A 57 -2.13 38.63 2.41
N SER A 58 -2.27 37.54 3.19
CA SER A 58 -1.14 36.68 3.48
C SER A 58 -0.71 35.86 2.25
N PRO A 59 0.59 35.87 1.91
CA PRO A 59 1.12 35.09 0.79
C PRO A 59 1.18 33.58 1.07
N ILE A 60 0.91 33.15 2.31
CA ILE A 60 0.83 31.73 2.67
C ILE A 60 -0.41 31.08 2.05
N LEU A 61 -1.52 31.81 1.92
CA LEU A 61 -2.80 31.26 1.46
C LEU A 61 -2.74 30.92 -0.02
N ARG A 62 -2.58 29.64 -0.35
CA ARG A 62 -2.51 29.13 -1.73
C ARG A 62 -3.69 28.22 -2.02
N LEU A 63 -3.83 27.15 -1.26
CA LEU A 63 -4.96 26.22 -1.27
C LEU A 63 -6.18 26.85 -0.62
N THR A 64 -5.99 27.48 0.53
CA THR A 64 -7.08 28.06 1.32
C THR A 64 -7.53 29.37 0.70
N ARG A 65 -8.85 29.56 0.63
CA ARG A 65 -9.44 30.84 0.21
C ARG A 65 -9.89 31.60 1.45
N SER A 66 -9.48 32.86 1.54
CA SER A 66 -10.02 33.82 2.50
C SER A 66 -11.29 34.48 1.94
N GLY A 67 -12.17 34.96 2.81
CA GLY A 67 -13.33 35.77 2.39
C GLY A 67 -14.58 35.53 3.23
N GLU A 68 -14.63 34.40 3.95
CA GLU A 68 -15.72 34.05 4.85
C GLU A 68 -15.26 33.90 6.29
N THR A 69 -16.24 33.91 7.20
CA THR A 69 -16.03 33.67 8.64
C THR A 69 -16.51 32.27 9.01
N ALA A 70 -15.67 31.50 9.70
CA ALA A 70 -16.06 30.24 10.30
C ALA A 70 -16.79 30.55 11.61
N TRP A 71 -18.10 30.81 11.49
CA TRP A 71 -18.98 31.20 12.59
C TRP A 71 -19.17 30.09 13.63
N GLY A 72 -19.35 30.51 14.88
CA GLY A 72 -19.62 29.63 16.00
C GLY A 72 -18.37 29.25 16.80
N PRO A 73 -18.55 28.46 17.87
CA PRO A 73 -17.47 28.10 18.78
C PRO A 73 -16.41 27.26 18.08
N LEU A 74 -15.15 27.61 18.29
CA LEU A 74 -14.03 26.78 17.86
C LEU A 74 -13.96 25.49 18.69
N PRO A 75 -13.51 24.36 18.12
CA PRO A 75 -13.50 23.10 18.83
C PRO A 75 -12.54 23.13 20.02
N GLY A 76 -13.02 22.69 21.19
CA GLY A 76 -12.26 22.71 22.45
C GLY A 76 -12.51 23.98 23.27
N GLY A 77 -11.80 24.12 24.39
CA GLY A 77 -11.95 25.27 25.30
C GLY A 77 -10.62 25.86 25.75
N ASP A 78 -9.54 25.43 25.11
CA ASP A 78 -8.16 25.48 25.57
C ASP A 78 -7.26 26.06 24.47
N TRP A 79 -7.72 27.11 23.77
CA TRP A 79 -6.96 27.72 22.69
C TRP A 79 -5.83 28.60 23.21
N THR A 80 -4.74 28.61 22.45
CA THR A 80 -3.61 29.51 22.58
C THR A 80 -3.74 30.63 21.54
N ILE A 81 -3.44 31.87 21.93
CA ILE A 81 -3.33 33.01 21.02
C ILE A 81 -1.96 33.67 21.15
N PHE A 82 -1.57 34.37 20.08
CA PHE A 82 -0.28 35.02 19.98
C PHE A 82 -0.43 36.54 19.98
N GLN A 83 0.44 37.21 20.73
CA GLN A 83 0.57 38.66 20.72
C GLN A 83 2.03 39.02 20.48
N ALA A 84 2.31 39.71 19.38
CA ALA A 84 3.67 40.08 19.00
C ALA A 84 3.93 41.57 19.24
N ASN A 85 5.16 41.91 19.60
CA ASN A 85 5.65 43.29 19.69
C ASN A 85 6.74 43.61 18.66
N HIS A 86 6.85 42.80 17.60
CA HIS A 86 7.87 42.92 16.56
C HIS A 86 7.27 42.66 15.18
N SER A 87 7.72 43.43 14.18
CA SER A 87 7.20 43.40 12.80
C SER A 87 7.58 42.16 11.99
N THR A 88 8.33 41.22 12.58
CA THR A 88 8.57 39.90 11.98
C THR A 88 7.31 39.05 12.00
N TYR A 89 6.38 39.33 12.92
CA TYR A 89 5.19 38.52 13.10
C TYR A 89 3.98 39.15 12.43
N GLU A 90 3.22 38.33 11.71
CA GLU A 90 2.01 38.73 11.01
C GLU A 90 0.90 37.70 11.25
N PRO A 91 -0.28 38.09 11.74
CA PRO A 91 -1.41 37.17 11.89
C PRO A 91 -1.82 36.54 10.56
N LEU A 92 -1.90 35.21 10.54
CA LEU A 92 -2.44 34.44 9.42
C LEU A 92 -3.93 34.15 9.61
N ALA A 93 -4.35 33.93 10.86
CA ALA A 93 -5.74 33.72 11.23
C ALA A 93 -6.03 34.36 12.60
N TRP A 94 -7.27 34.82 12.78
CA TRP A 94 -7.76 35.36 14.03
C TRP A 94 -9.13 34.79 14.40
N ALA A 95 -9.48 34.90 15.67
CA ALA A 95 -10.78 34.55 16.21
C ALA A 95 -11.18 35.54 17.31
N HIS A 96 -12.42 35.45 17.78
CA HIS A 96 -12.96 36.29 18.84
C HIS A 96 -13.12 35.50 20.13
N ARG A 97 -13.05 36.18 21.28
CA ARG A 97 -13.29 35.55 22.56
C ARG A 97 -14.74 35.11 22.68
N ASP A 98 -14.95 33.87 23.12
CA ASP A 98 -16.28 33.34 23.43
C ASP A 98 -16.59 33.56 24.92
N SER A 99 -17.04 34.77 25.27
CA SER A 99 -17.45 35.12 26.64
C SER A 99 -18.88 35.67 26.65
N LEU A 100 -19.70 35.13 27.56
CA LEU A 100 -21.06 35.64 27.86
C LEU A 100 -21.01 36.94 28.69
N ASP A 101 -19.94 37.16 29.47
CA ASP A 101 -19.91 38.18 30.53
C ASP A 101 -19.43 39.59 30.11
N TYR A 102 -18.80 39.74 28.94
CA TYR A 102 -18.24 41.03 28.50
C TYR A 102 -18.44 41.24 26.99
N PRO A 103 -19.53 41.90 26.55
CA PRO A 103 -19.86 42.12 25.13
C PRO A 103 -18.92 43.09 24.39
N THR A 104 -17.90 43.65 25.04
CA THR A 104 -17.26 44.89 24.59
C THR A 104 -15.88 44.74 23.96
N ASN A 105 -15.17 43.61 24.15
CA ASN A 105 -13.83 43.46 23.56
C ASN A 105 -13.86 42.61 22.28
N ARG A 106 -14.22 43.26 21.16
CA ARG A 106 -14.28 42.66 19.81
C ARG A 106 -12.91 42.58 19.11
N SER A 107 -11.82 42.79 19.82
CA SER A 107 -10.49 42.75 19.20
C SER A 107 -10.17 41.34 18.71
N PRO A 108 -9.76 41.18 17.44
CA PRO A 108 -9.37 39.88 16.89
C PRO A 108 -8.13 39.36 17.61
N LEU A 109 -8.15 38.09 17.99
CA LEU A 109 -7.04 37.41 18.66
C LEU A 109 -6.37 36.47 17.66
N ALA A 110 -5.06 36.64 17.45
CA ALA A 110 -4.33 35.85 16.47
C ALA A 110 -4.17 34.39 16.94
N THR A 111 -4.79 33.46 16.23
CA THR A 111 -4.75 32.01 16.51
C THR A 111 -3.67 31.31 15.71
N VAL A 112 -3.25 31.90 14.58
CA VAL A 112 -2.12 31.44 13.77
C VAL A 112 -1.31 32.66 13.35
N ILE A 113 0.01 32.60 13.47
CA ILE A 113 0.92 33.70 13.14
C ILE A 113 2.07 33.22 12.25
N GLN A 114 2.40 34.02 11.24
CA GLN A 114 3.61 33.88 10.43
C GLN A 114 4.75 34.64 11.09
N ASP A 115 5.91 34.01 11.22
CA ASP A 115 7.18 34.66 11.51
C ASP A 115 7.98 34.75 10.19
N HIS A 116 8.23 35.98 9.75
CA HIS A 116 9.03 36.27 8.56
C HIS A 116 10.53 35.98 8.76
N GLY A 117 10.96 35.62 9.97
CA GLY A 117 12.35 35.32 10.29
C GLY A 117 13.25 36.55 10.32
N ARG A 118 12.69 37.76 10.44
CA ARG A 118 13.47 39.01 10.48
C ARG A 118 14.30 39.14 11.77
N TYR A 119 13.94 38.40 12.81
CA TYR A 119 14.62 38.42 14.10
C TYR A 119 15.84 37.50 14.15
N ASP A 120 15.75 36.29 13.58
CA ASP A 120 16.80 35.26 13.71
C ASP A 120 17.13 34.48 12.42
N GLY A 121 16.59 34.91 11.29
CA GLY A 121 16.82 34.33 9.97
C GLY A 121 15.99 33.08 9.65
N ILE A 122 15.01 32.71 10.48
CA ILE A 122 14.24 31.46 10.31
C ILE A 122 12.76 31.77 10.18
N GLN A 123 12.16 31.39 9.05
CA GLN A 123 10.72 31.55 8.82
C GLN A 123 9.92 30.50 9.58
N ARG A 124 8.78 30.90 10.14
CA ARG A 124 7.90 30.00 10.91
C ARG A 124 6.43 30.25 10.64
N VAL A 125 5.62 29.22 10.85
CA VAL A 125 4.18 29.37 11.06
C VAL A 125 3.81 28.67 12.36
N LEU A 126 3.21 29.42 13.29
CA LEU A 126 2.89 28.95 14.62
C LEU A 126 1.38 28.88 14.81
N PHE A 127 0.89 27.73 15.27
CA PHE A 127 -0.51 27.43 15.51
C PHE A 127 -0.81 27.41 17.00
N GLY A 128 -1.84 28.15 17.40
CA GLY A 128 -2.33 28.21 18.78
C GLY A 128 -3.33 27.11 19.15
N GLY A 129 -3.55 26.15 18.24
CA GLY A 129 -4.43 25.01 18.46
C GLY A 129 -4.01 23.84 17.58
N GLY A 130 -4.48 22.64 17.92
CA GLY A 130 -4.18 21.44 17.14
C GLY A 130 -4.93 21.38 15.81
N LEU A 131 -4.84 20.22 15.15
CA LEU A 131 -5.52 19.93 13.87
C LEU A 131 -6.96 19.43 14.05
N ARG A 132 -7.57 19.61 15.23
CA ARG A 132 -9.00 19.30 15.44
C ARG A 132 -9.89 20.27 14.67
N PHE A 133 -9.48 21.52 14.56
CA PHE A 133 -10.17 22.51 13.73
C PHE A 133 -9.82 22.30 12.26
N TRP A 134 -10.83 22.15 11.42
CA TRP A 134 -10.65 21.80 10.00
C TRP A 134 -9.85 22.87 9.23
N LEU A 135 -10.01 24.15 9.56
CA LEU A 135 -9.29 25.24 8.90
C LEU A 135 -7.79 25.18 9.16
N HIS A 136 -7.37 24.73 10.36
CA HIS A 136 -5.96 24.50 10.66
C HIS A 136 -5.34 23.42 9.76
N LYS A 137 -6.12 22.43 9.30
CA LYS A 137 -5.61 21.42 8.35
C LYS A 137 -5.28 22.05 7.00
N LEU A 138 -6.11 22.99 6.52
CA LEU A 138 -5.84 23.73 5.29
C LEU A 138 -4.63 24.65 5.43
N LEU A 139 -4.59 25.42 6.51
CA LEU A 139 -3.47 26.31 6.82
C LEU A 139 -2.16 25.55 7.01
N LEU A 140 -2.20 24.32 7.54
CA LEU A 140 -1.01 23.47 7.62
C LEU A 140 -0.49 23.13 6.22
N LEU A 141 -1.38 22.73 5.29
CA LEU A 141 -0.97 22.43 3.91
C LEU A 141 -0.39 23.66 3.20
N ASP A 142 -0.98 24.83 3.42
CA ASP A 142 -0.46 26.10 2.91
C ASP A 142 0.87 26.50 3.52
N SER A 143 1.03 26.30 4.83
CA SER A 143 2.29 26.54 5.53
C SER A 143 3.40 25.62 5.03
N LEU A 144 3.10 24.34 4.82
CA LEU A 144 4.05 23.38 4.24
C LEU A 144 4.40 23.77 2.80
N SER A 145 3.43 24.16 1.99
CA SER A 145 3.64 24.64 0.62
C SER A 145 4.55 25.88 0.61
N TYR A 146 4.26 26.88 1.45
CA TYR A 146 5.00 28.12 1.54
C TYR A 146 6.44 27.92 2.03
N LEU A 147 6.62 27.27 3.18
CA LEU A 147 7.92 27.07 3.81
C LEU A 147 8.83 26.09 3.06
N SER A 148 8.26 25.25 2.18
CA SER A 148 9.03 24.36 1.30
C SER A 148 9.23 24.93 -0.11
N HIS A 149 8.90 26.20 -0.33
CA HIS A 149 8.97 26.86 -1.64
C HIS A 149 8.25 26.06 -2.75
N GLY A 150 7.12 25.47 -2.40
CA GLY A 150 6.30 24.70 -3.30
C GLY A 150 6.61 23.20 -3.37
N GLN A 151 7.73 22.73 -2.84
CA GLN A 151 8.18 21.32 -3.00
C GLN A 151 7.20 20.30 -2.41
N LEU A 152 6.50 20.65 -1.32
CA LEU A 152 5.49 19.79 -0.68
C LEU A 152 4.06 20.08 -1.17
N SER A 153 3.90 20.83 -2.27
CA SER A 153 2.57 21.25 -2.76
C SER A 153 1.91 20.20 -3.64
N LEU A 154 0.62 19.97 -3.39
CA LEU A 154 -0.24 19.28 -4.36
C LEU A 154 -0.80 20.28 -5.37
N SER A 155 -1.12 19.80 -6.58
CA SER A 155 -1.88 20.56 -7.57
C SER A 155 -3.17 21.12 -6.97
N LEU A 156 -3.69 22.24 -7.50
CA LEU A 156 -5.00 22.77 -7.12
C LEU A 156 -6.15 22.13 -7.91
N ASN A 157 -5.85 21.31 -8.92
CA ASN A 157 -6.88 20.64 -9.72
C ASN A 157 -7.38 19.38 -8.99
N ARG A 158 -8.70 19.18 -8.98
CA ARG A 158 -9.36 17.97 -8.45
C ARG A 158 -10.32 17.44 -9.48
N MET A 159 -10.21 16.14 -9.76
CA MET A 159 -11.16 15.44 -10.62
C MET A 159 -12.15 14.67 -9.75
N ILE A 160 -13.45 14.82 -10.03
CA ILE A 160 -14.53 14.19 -9.28
C ILE A 160 -15.39 13.34 -10.22
N LEU A 161 -15.64 12.10 -9.82
CA LEU A 161 -16.61 11.19 -10.40
C LEU A 161 -17.51 10.66 -9.28
N VAL A 162 -18.82 10.62 -9.51
CA VAL A 162 -19.78 10.02 -8.59
C VAL A 162 -20.45 8.86 -9.30
N ASP A 163 -20.12 7.66 -8.85
CA ASP A 163 -20.72 6.43 -9.31
C ASP A 163 -21.97 6.14 -8.47
N VAL A 164 -23.08 5.89 -9.16
CA VAL A 164 -24.36 5.47 -8.60
C VAL A 164 -24.54 3.99 -8.93
N ASP A 165 -24.12 3.13 -8.02
CA ASP A 165 -24.31 1.69 -8.16
C ASP A 165 -25.80 1.34 -8.02
N ASP A 166 -26.15 0.10 -8.34
CA ASP A 166 -27.47 -0.49 -8.06
C ASP A 166 -28.65 0.15 -8.83
N ILE A 167 -28.41 0.73 -10.00
CA ILE A 167 -29.49 1.22 -10.88
C ILE A 167 -30.34 0.05 -11.35
N PHE A 168 -31.65 0.19 -11.16
CA PHE A 168 -32.70 -0.83 -11.25
C PHE A 168 -32.66 -1.90 -10.17
N VAL A 169 -31.65 -1.95 -9.32
CA VAL A 169 -31.58 -2.88 -8.19
C VAL A 169 -32.29 -2.25 -6.98
N GLY A 170 -32.69 -3.04 -6.00
CA GLY A 170 -33.31 -2.53 -4.76
C GLY A 170 -34.77 -2.90 -4.61
N GLU A 171 -35.18 -3.01 -3.35
CA GLU A 171 -36.53 -3.42 -2.96
C GLU A 171 -37.55 -2.30 -3.21
N LYS A 172 -38.83 -2.67 -3.36
CA LYS A 172 -39.94 -1.72 -3.44
C LYS A 172 -39.88 -0.75 -2.25
N SER A 173 -40.25 0.52 -2.47
CA SER A 173 -40.12 1.69 -1.57
C SER A 173 -38.75 2.34 -1.48
N THR A 174 -37.70 1.72 -2.04
CA THR A 174 -36.34 2.27 -2.03
C THR A 174 -35.86 2.75 -3.40
N ARG A 175 -36.69 2.59 -4.43
CA ARG A 175 -36.35 2.90 -5.81
C ARG A 175 -36.67 4.36 -6.15
N LEU A 176 -36.09 4.82 -7.27
CA LEU A 176 -36.32 6.17 -7.74
C LEU A 176 -37.71 6.32 -8.33
N LYS A 177 -38.37 7.41 -8.00
CA LYS A 177 -39.59 7.86 -8.68
C LYS A 177 -39.24 8.88 -9.75
N ARG A 178 -40.21 9.22 -10.60
CA ARG A 178 -40.06 10.28 -11.62
C ARG A 178 -39.52 11.58 -11.04
N ASP A 179 -40.04 12.01 -9.90
CA ASP A 179 -39.63 13.23 -9.22
C ASP A 179 -38.17 13.17 -8.73
N ASP A 180 -37.69 11.99 -8.35
CA ASP A 180 -36.31 11.79 -7.93
C ASP A 180 -35.35 11.90 -9.12
N VAL A 181 -35.73 11.33 -10.28
CA VAL A 181 -34.95 11.45 -11.51
C VAL A 181 -34.92 12.89 -12.02
N MET A 182 -36.04 13.63 -11.91
CA MET A 182 -36.06 15.08 -12.18
C MET A 182 -35.11 15.85 -11.27
N ALA A 183 -35.12 15.55 -9.96
CA ALA A 183 -34.22 16.18 -9.00
C ALA A 183 -32.74 15.83 -9.28
N LEU A 184 -32.47 14.59 -9.68
CA LEU A 184 -31.14 14.13 -10.10
C LEU A 184 -30.62 14.94 -11.29
N LEU A 185 -31.41 15.09 -12.34
CA LEU A 185 -31.07 15.88 -13.54
C LEU A 185 -30.87 17.36 -13.22
N ALA A 186 -31.76 17.96 -12.42
CA ALA A 186 -31.67 19.37 -12.03
C ALA A 186 -30.42 19.62 -11.18
N THR A 187 -30.09 18.71 -10.25
CA THR A 187 -28.89 18.82 -9.43
C THR A 187 -27.63 18.62 -10.25
N GLN A 188 -27.62 17.68 -11.20
CA GLN A 188 -26.52 17.50 -12.13
C GLN A 188 -26.21 18.80 -12.89
N GLN A 189 -27.24 19.50 -13.39
CA GLN A 189 -27.05 20.78 -14.08
C GLN A 189 -26.44 21.86 -13.17
N ARG A 190 -26.89 21.96 -11.91
CA ARG A 190 -26.30 22.90 -10.95
C ARG A 190 -24.85 22.55 -10.64
N ILE A 191 -24.54 21.27 -10.47
CA ILE A 191 -23.16 20.82 -10.23
C ILE A 191 -22.28 21.05 -11.47
N GLN A 192 -22.79 20.86 -12.69
CA GLN A 192 -22.04 21.12 -13.93
C GLN A 192 -21.55 22.56 -14.06
N ALA A 193 -22.30 23.54 -13.52
CA ALA A 193 -21.87 24.94 -13.47
C ALA A 193 -20.66 25.16 -12.55
N LEU A 194 -20.46 24.28 -11.55
CA LEU A 194 -19.40 24.34 -10.55
C LEU A 194 -18.24 23.37 -10.85
N VAL A 195 -18.53 22.28 -11.57
CA VAL A 195 -17.62 21.18 -11.91
C VAL A 195 -17.80 20.85 -13.40
N PRO A 196 -17.02 21.48 -14.30
CA PRO A 196 -17.14 21.26 -15.72
C PRO A 196 -17.00 19.78 -16.10
N GLY A 197 -17.89 19.32 -16.97
CA GLY A 197 -17.94 17.93 -17.45
C GLY A 197 -18.64 16.94 -16.53
N PHE A 198 -19.18 17.38 -15.37
CA PHE A 198 -19.83 16.47 -14.42
C PHE A 198 -21.06 15.78 -15.01
N LYS A 199 -21.14 14.46 -14.84
CA LYS A 199 -22.34 13.65 -15.04
C LYS A 199 -22.35 12.58 -13.95
N PHE A 200 -23.54 12.24 -13.44
CA PHE A 200 -23.69 11.03 -12.64
C PHE A 200 -23.43 9.81 -13.52
N ASN A 201 -22.63 8.89 -12.98
CA ASN A 201 -22.26 7.66 -13.66
C ASN A 201 -23.08 6.51 -13.09
N LEU A 202 -23.96 5.94 -13.91
CA LEU A 202 -25.01 5.02 -13.49
C LEU A 202 -24.60 3.56 -13.72
N GLY A 203 -24.49 2.82 -12.62
CA GLY A 203 -24.14 1.40 -12.60
C GLY A 203 -25.39 0.53 -12.60
N PHE A 204 -25.68 -0.14 -13.72
CA PHE A 204 -26.98 -0.82 -13.90
C PHE A 204 -26.88 -2.35 -13.91
N SER A 205 -27.96 -2.97 -13.41
CA SER A 205 -28.24 -4.40 -13.51
C SER A 205 -29.62 -4.63 -14.12
N GLY A 206 -29.66 -4.87 -15.43
CA GLY A 206 -30.92 -4.86 -16.21
C GLY A 206 -31.95 -5.92 -15.81
N LYS A 207 -31.57 -6.98 -15.08
CA LYS A 207 -32.49 -8.03 -14.64
C LYS A 207 -33.64 -7.49 -13.78
N TYR A 208 -33.39 -6.40 -13.07
CA TYR A 208 -34.31 -5.84 -12.08
C TYR A 208 -35.08 -4.62 -12.60
N PHE A 209 -34.99 -4.34 -13.90
CA PHE A 209 -35.80 -3.31 -14.55
C PHE A 209 -37.29 -3.60 -14.32
N HIS A 210 -38.05 -2.58 -13.91
CA HIS A 210 -39.49 -2.67 -13.63
C HIS A 210 -39.92 -3.61 -12.50
N HIS A 211 -39.02 -3.94 -11.56
CA HIS A 211 -39.36 -4.73 -10.37
C HIS A 211 -40.00 -3.92 -9.22
N GLY A 212 -40.21 -2.61 -9.42
CA GLY A 212 -40.78 -1.69 -8.45
C GLY A 212 -42.31 -1.70 -8.36
N THR A 213 -42.84 -0.65 -7.73
CA THR A 213 -44.24 -0.22 -7.85
C THR A 213 -44.48 0.48 -9.19
N ALA A 214 -45.75 0.72 -9.56
CA ALA A 214 -46.07 1.45 -10.78
C ALA A 214 -45.40 2.84 -10.84
N GLU A 215 -45.33 3.55 -9.71
CA GLU A 215 -44.68 4.87 -9.63
C GLU A 215 -43.15 4.78 -9.76
N GLU A 216 -42.53 3.76 -9.17
CA GLU A 216 -41.09 3.53 -9.28
C GLU A 216 -40.68 3.07 -10.69
N ASN A 217 -41.52 2.26 -11.35
CA ASN A 217 -41.27 1.82 -12.72
C ASN A 217 -41.28 3.01 -13.70
N LEU A 218 -42.10 4.03 -13.45
CA LEU A 218 -42.02 5.30 -14.20
C LEU A 218 -40.70 6.05 -13.95
N GLY A 219 -40.07 5.88 -12.79
CA GLY A 219 -38.72 6.36 -12.51
C GLY A 219 -37.67 5.61 -13.32
N ASP A 220 -37.76 4.28 -13.38
CA ASP A 220 -36.91 3.43 -14.23
C ASP A 220 -37.02 3.86 -15.71
N ASP A 221 -38.25 4.07 -16.21
CA ASP A 221 -38.50 4.56 -17.57
C ASP A 221 -37.88 5.93 -17.79
N MET A 222 -38.05 6.86 -16.85
CA MET A 222 -37.49 8.20 -16.98
C MET A 222 -35.95 8.21 -17.03
N LEU A 223 -35.28 7.30 -16.33
CA LEU A 223 -33.83 7.14 -16.48
C LEU A 223 -33.45 6.74 -17.91
N LEU A 224 -34.20 5.81 -18.51
CA LEU A 224 -33.96 5.32 -19.87
C LEU A 224 -34.34 6.35 -20.94
N GLU A 225 -35.37 7.16 -20.72
CA GLU A 225 -35.69 8.31 -21.57
C GLU A 225 -34.57 9.36 -21.61
N ASN A 226 -33.68 9.37 -20.60
CA ASN A 226 -32.60 10.35 -20.44
C ASN A 226 -31.20 9.71 -20.50
N VAL A 227 -31.03 8.60 -21.24
CA VAL A 227 -29.76 7.86 -21.31
C VAL A 227 -28.56 8.74 -21.68
N ASP A 228 -28.72 9.66 -22.63
CA ASP A 228 -27.67 10.57 -23.13
C ASP A 228 -27.25 11.64 -22.08
N ARG A 229 -28.12 11.90 -21.10
CA ARG A 229 -27.90 12.87 -20.03
C ARG A 229 -26.95 12.34 -18.95
N PHE A 230 -26.80 11.03 -18.84
CA PHE A 230 -25.94 10.35 -17.87
C PHE A 230 -24.72 9.71 -18.54
N THR A 231 -23.78 9.21 -17.73
CA THR A 231 -22.84 8.18 -18.17
C THR A 231 -23.22 6.85 -17.54
N TRP A 232 -22.78 5.73 -18.12
CA TRP A 232 -23.24 4.41 -17.71
C TRP A 232 -22.09 3.42 -17.61
N PHE A 233 -22.21 2.48 -16.69
CA PHE A 233 -21.34 1.33 -16.58
C PHE A 233 -22.11 0.07 -16.19
N SER A 234 -21.58 -1.09 -16.59
CA SER A 234 -22.18 -2.36 -16.23
C SER A 234 -21.94 -2.67 -14.76
N HIS A 235 -22.99 -3.06 -14.04
CA HIS A 235 -22.95 -3.58 -12.68
C HIS A 235 -23.42 -5.04 -12.59
N MET A 236 -23.16 -5.81 -13.66
CA MET A 236 -23.59 -7.20 -13.87
C MET A 236 -25.10 -7.39 -14.02
N TRP A 237 -25.54 -8.50 -14.63
CA TRP A 237 -26.97 -8.71 -14.92
C TRP A 237 -27.76 -9.04 -13.66
N ASN A 238 -27.32 -10.07 -12.93
CA ASN A 238 -28.01 -10.57 -11.74
C ASN A 238 -27.56 -9.90 -10.43
N HIS A 239 -26.75 -8.83 -10.49
CA HIS A 239 -26.12 -8.21 -9.31
C HIS A 239 -25.33 -9.21 -8.43
N GLN A 240 -24.98 -10.38 -8.98
CA GLN A 240 -24.30 -11.43 -8.23
C GLN A 240 -22.80 -11.18 -8.15
N GLN A 241 -22.22 -11.44 -6.98
CA GLN A 241 -20.79 -11.27 -6.73
C GLN A 241 -19.97 -12.27 -7.58
N PRO A 242 -18.93 -11.82 -8.32
CA PRO A 242 -18.18 -12.67 -9.26
C PRO A 242 -17.59 -13.94 -8.66
N HIS A 243 -17.12 -13.89 -7.42
CA HIS A 243 -16.49 -15.04 -6.76
C HIS A 243 -17.47 -16.20 -6.45
N LEU A 244 -18.77 -15.97 -6.58
CA LEU A 244 -19.83 -16.98 -6.37
C LEU A 244 -20.14 -17.78 -7.65
N TYR A 245 -19.62 -17.37 -8.81
CA TYR A 245 -19.79 -18.13 -10.04
C TYR A 245 -18.84 -19.33 -10.04
N GLU A 246 -19.35 -20.50 -10.44
CA GLU A 246 -18.56 -21.74 -10.47
C GLU A 246 -17.48 -21.74 -11.57
N ASN A 247 -17.79 -21.10 -12.70
CA ASN A 247 -16.89 -21.03 -13.84
C ASN A 247 -17.04 -19.69 -14.58
N VAL A 248 -16.00 -19.34 -15.35
CA VAL A 248 -15.94 -18.10 -16.12
C VAL A 248 -16.99 -18.01 -17.23
N THR A 249 -17.45 -19.16 -17.76
CA THR A 249 -18.45 -19.22 -18.82
C THR A 249 -19.81 -18.69 -18.34
N HIS A 250 -20.27 -19.11 -17.15
CA HIS A 250 -21.52 -18.61 -16.57
C HIS A 250 -21.42 -17.11 -16.25
N LEU A 251 -20.27 -16.65 -15.75
CA LEU A 251 -20.01 -15.23 -15.52
C LEU A 251 -20.09 -14.42 -16.82
N GLN A 252 -19.55 -14.95 -17.93
CA GLN A 252 -19.61 -14.31 -19.25
C GLN A 252 -21.03 -14.26 -19.81
N LEU A 253 -21.81 -15.32 -19.65
CA LEU A 253 -23.22 -15.36 -20.06
C LEU A 253 -24.04 -14.31 -19.30
N ASP A 254 -23.86 -14.22 -17.98
CA ASP A 254 -24.50 -13.18 -17.15
C ASP A 254 -24.16 -11.76 -17.66
N MET A 255 -22.87 -11.49 -17.88
CA MET A 255 -22.44 -10.20 -18.43
C MET A 255 -22.99 -9.92 -19.83
N ALA A 256 -23.17 -10.95 -20.67
CA ALA A 256 -23.72 -10.81 -22.01
C ALA A 256 -25.20 -10.42 -21.99
N LEU A 257 -25.99 -10.93 -21.04
CA LEU A 257 -27.38 -10.52 -20.83
C LEU A 257 -27.47 -9.02 -20.47
N ASN A 258 -26.63 -8.55 -19.55
CA ASN A 258 -26.60 -7.12 -19.20
C ASN A 258 -26.18 -6.25 -20.40
N LYS A 259 -25.26 -6.77 -21.23
CA LYS A 259 -24.83 -6.08 -22.46
C LYS A 259 -25.94 -6.03 -23.52
N GLN A 260 -26.74 -7.08 -23.62
CA GLN A 260 -27.88 -7.11 -24.53
C GLN A 260 -28.96 -6.12 -24.08
N PHE A 261 -29.33 -6.14 -22.80
CA PHE A 261 -30.23 -5.15 -22.21
C PHE A 261 -29.79 -3.71 -22.52
N ALA A 262 -28.49 -3.43 -22.38
CA ALA A 262 -27.93 -2.12 -22.70
C ALA A 262 -28.14 -1.72 -24.16
N LYS A 263 -27.95 -2.66 -25.10
CA LYS A 263 -28.21 -2.40 -26.54
C LYS A 263 -29.69 -2.14 -26.80
N ASP A 264 -30.56 -2.94 -26.20
CA ASP A 264 -32.01 -2.87 -26.42
C ASP A 264 -32.58 -1.52 -25.94
N HIS A 265 -31.98 -0.91 -24.92
CA HIS A 265 -32.40 0.36 -24.34
C HIS A 265 -31.46 1.54 -24.68
N GLY A 266 -30.57 1.39 -25.68
CA GLY A 266 -29.70 2.49 -26.14
C GLY A 266 -28.60 2.92 -25.15
N ILE A 267 -28.36 2.18 -24.07
CA ILE A 267 -27.27 2.46 -23.12
C ILE A 267 -25.90 2.20 -23.78
N PRO A 268 -24.93 3.14 -23.68
CA PRO A 268 -23.61 2.97 -24.27
C PRO A 268 -22.87 1.72 -23.78
N THR A 269 -22.44 0.86 -24.70
CA THR A 269 -21.75 -0.41 -24.37
C THR A 269 -20.22 -0.37 -24.47
N VAL A 270 -19.66 0.78 -24.83
CA VAL A 270 -18.22 0.96 -25.10
C VAL A 270 -17.54 1.89 -24.08
N SER A 271 -18.08 1.99 -22.86
CA SER A 271 -17.54 2.86 -21.80
C SER A 271 -16.15 2.46 -21.32
N GLY A 272 -15.76 1.19 -21.49
CA GLY A 272 -14.49 0.64 -21.00
C GLY A 272 -14.37 0.63 -19.47
N TYR A 273 -15.47 0.87 -18.75
CA TYR A 273 -15.55 0.95 -17.30
C TYR A 273 -16.69 0.06 -16.76
N SER A 274 -16.42 -0.66 -15.68
CA SER A 274 -17.38 -1.47 -14.96
C SER A 274 -16.91 -1.63 -13.52
N VAL A 275 -17.85 -1.79 -12.60
CA VAL A 275 -17.58 -2.15 -11.22
C VAL A 275 -18.41 -3.36 -10.88
N SER A 276 -17.82 -4.35 -10.21
CA SER A 276 -18.54 -5.55 -9.79
C SER A 276 -19.35 -5.29 -8.52
N PRO A 277 -20.48 -5.99 -8.32
CA PRO A 277 -21.26 -5.95 -7.09
C PRO A 277 -20.38 -6.18 -5.85
N HIS A 278 -20.52 -5.30 -4.86
CA HIS A 278 -19.73 -5.28 -3.63
C HIS A 278 -18.20 -5.22 -3.82
N HIS A 279 -17.73 -4.75 -4.98
CA HIS A 279 -16.31 -4.77 -5.39
C HIS A 279 -15.68 -6.17 -5.42
N SER A 280 -16.51 -7.21 -5.36
CA SER A 280 -16.02 -8.57 -5.26
C SER A 280 -15.26 -8.98 -6.52
N GLY A 281 -14.11 -9.63 -6.33
CA GLY A 281 -13.24 -10.08 -7.40
C GLY A 281 -12.38 -8.98 -8.02
N VAL A 282 -12.61 -7.69 -7.72
CA VAL A 282 -11.67 -6.62 -8.09
C VAL A 282 -10.45 -6.71 -7.19
N TYR A 283 -10.68 -6.73 -5.88
CA TYR A 283 -9.70 -7.05 -4.86
C TYR A 283 -10.38 -7.65 -3.61
N PRO A 284 -9.95 -8.82 -3.08
CA PRO A 284 -8.94 -9.71 -3.65
C PRO A 284 -9.30 -10.13 -5.08
N VAL A 285 -8.28 -10.19 -5.93
CA VAL A 285 -8.47 -10.44 -7.37
C VAL A 285 -9.11 -11.81 -7.59
N HIS A 286 -10.10 -11.85 -8.48
CA HIS A 286 -10.65 -13.08 -9.05
C HIS A 286 -10.35 -13.10 -10.54
N GLU A 287 -9.46 -13.99 -11.00
CA GLU A 287 -8.99 -14.01 -12.40
C GLU A 287 -10.13 -14.12 -13.42
N GLY A 288 -11.17 -14.90 -13.11
CA GLY A 288 -12.34 -15.07 -13.98
C GLY A 288 -13.07 -13.76 -14.27
N LEU A 289 -13.09 -12.82 -13.32
CA LEU A 289 -13.69 -11.50 -13.49
C LEU A 289 -12.95 -10.68 -14.56
N TYR A 290 -11.62 -10.57 -14.44
CA TYR A 290 -10.79 -9.82 -15.37
C TYR A 290 -10.82 -10.41 -16.78
N GLU A 291 -10.89 -11.75 -16.90
CA GLU A 291 -11.06 -12.44 -18.17
C GLU A 291 -12.43 -12.15 -18.81
N ALA A 292 -13.52 -12.29 -18.04
CA ALA A 292 -14.88 -12.05 -18.52
C ALA A 292 -15.09 -10.58 -18.92
N TRP A 293 -14.60 -9.64 -18.10
CA TRP A 293 -14.67 -8.21 -18.38
C TRP A 293 -14.00 -7.82 -19.70
N LYS A 294 -12.80 -8.35 -19.97
CA LYS A 294 -12.13 -8.11 -21.26
C LYS A 294 -12.91 -8.67 -22.43
N ARG A 295 -13.37 -9.91 -22.33
CA ARG A 295 -14.03 -10.60 -23.45
C ARG A 295 -15.40 -10.02 -23.77
N VAL A 296 -16.22 -9.74 -22.75
CA VAL A 296 -17.61 -9.33 -22.95
C VAL A 296 -17.71 -7.81 -23.13
N TRP A 297 -17.04 -7.04 -22.30
CA TRP A 297 -17.21 -5.58 -22.23
C TRP A 297 -16.01 -4.77 -22.72
N ASN A 298 -14.86 -5.41 -22.99
CA ASN A 298 -13.60 -4.73 -23.29
C ASN A 298 -13.21 -3.69 -22.22
N ILE A 299 -13.38 -4.06 -20.94
CA ILE A 299 -13.05 -3.19 -19.81
C ILE A 299 -11.55 -2.88 -19.80
N LYS A 300 -11.24 -1.61 -19.53
CA LYS A 300 -9.88 -1.10 -19.34
C LYS A 300 -9.70 -0.44 -17.98
N VAL A 301 -10.78 0.03 -17.35
CA VAL A 301 -10.76 0.68 -16.05
C VAL A 301 -11.83 0.07 -15.14
N THR A 302 -11.53 -0.05 -13.85
CA THR A 302 -12.49 -0.33 -12.79
C THR A 302 -12.09 0.45 -11.54
N SER A 303 -12.86 0.34 -10.47
CA SER A 303 -12.54 0.97 -9.19
C SER A 303 -12.92 0.08 -8.02
N THR A 304 -12.21 0.25 -6.90
CA THR A 304 -12.50 -0.49 -5.66
C THR A 304 -12.11 0.33 -4.43
N GLU A 305 -12.85 0.17 -3.35
CA GLU A 305 -12.48 0.69 -2.03
C GLU A 305 -11.65 -0.29 -1.20
N GLU A 306 -11.44 -1.51 -1.70
CA GLU A 306 -10.87 -2.63 -0.95
C GLU A 306 -9.34 -2.64 -0.91
N TYR A 307 -8.68 -1.94 -1.83
CA TYR A 307 -7.26 -2.12 -2.13
C TYR A 307 -6.35 -0.95 -1.67
N PRO A 308 -5.14 -1.26 -1.13
CA PRO A 308 -4.72 -2.56 -0.61
C PRO A 308 -5.40 -2.90 0.72
N HIS A 309 -6.00 -1.88 1.35
CA HIS A 309 -6.73 -1.97 2.60
C HIS A 309 -8.03 -1.15 2.50
N LEU A 310 -9.10 -1.68 3.08
CA LEU A 310 -10.38 -0.97 3.18
C LEU A 310 -10.25 0.32 4.02
N ARG A 311 -9.41 0.27 5.07
CA ARG A 311 -9.18 1.37 6.01
C ARG A 311 -7.70 1.50 6.40
N PRO A 312 -7.24 2.72 6.74
CA PRO A 312 -7.92 4.01 6.51
C PRO A 312 -7.92 4.38 5.02
N ALA A 313 -8.93 5.14 4.56
CA ALA A 313 -9.12 5.48 3.15
C ALA A 313 -7.91 6.16 2.48
N ARG A 314 -7.13 6.94 3.24
CA ARG A 314 -5.88 7.57 2.77
C ARG A 314 -4.79 6.60 2.32
N LEU A 315 -4.90 5.31 2.65
CA LEU A 315 -3.96 4.27 2.22
C LEU A 315 -4.44 3.51 0.99
N ARG A 316 -5.63 3.84 0.45
CA ARG A 316 -6.13 3.26 -0.80
C ARG A 316 -5.27 3.72 -1.96
N ARG A 317 -5.04 2.82 -2.90
CA ARG A 317 -4.13 3.02 -4.04
C ARG A 317 -4.74 2.48 -5.32
N GLY A 318 -4.16 2.84 -6.46
CA GLY A 318 -4.44 2.16 -7.71
C GLY A 318 -3.54 0.94 -7.90
N PHE A 319 -3.88 0.11 -8.88
CA PHE A 319 -2.96 -0.88 -9.44
C PHE A 319 -3.38 -1.27 -10.86
N ILE A 320 -2.45 -1.85 -11.63
CA ILE A 320 -2.76 -2.41 -12.93
C ILE A 320 -2.67 -3.93 -12.85
N HIS A 321 -3.77 -4.61 -13.15
CA HIS A 321 -3.80 -6.07 -13.26
C HIS A 321 -4.41 -6.49 -14.58
N ARG A 322 -3.74 -7.42 -15.28
CA ARG A 322 -4.14 -7.85 -16.63
C ARG A 322 -4.45 -6.66 -17.54
N ASN A 323 -3.66 -5.59 -17.57
CA ASN A 323 -3.93 -4.38 -18.38
C ASN A 323 -5.29 -3.70 -18.10
N ILE A 324 -5.89 -3.93 -16.94
CA ILE A 324 -7.04 -3.17 -16.43
C ILE A 324 -6.52 -2.28 -15.30
N MET A 325 -6.76 -0.99 -15.44
CA MET A 325 -6.47 0.04 -14.44
C MET A 325 -7.51 -0.03 -13.34
N VAL A 326 -7.09 -0.32 -12.11
CA VAL A 326 -7.94 -0.33 -10.93
C VAL A 326 -7.68 0.95 -10.15
N LEU A 327 -8.70 1.77 -9.98
CA LEU A 327 -8.60 3.07 -9.30
C LEU A 327 -9.12 3.02 -7.87
N PRO A 328 -8.54 3.79 -6.93
CA PRO A 328 -9.04 3.86 -5.57
C PRO A 328 -10.40 4.57 -5.53
N ARG A 329 -11.41 3.86 -5.02
CA ARG A 329 -12.76 4.39 -4.79
C ARG A 329 -12.91 4.86 -3.34
N GLN A 330 -13.62 5.96 -3.14
CA GLN A 330 -13.83 6.64 -1.87
C GLN A 330 -15.25 6.42 -1.34
N THR A 331 -15.37 6.38 -0.02
CA THR A 331 -16.67 6.39 0.67
C THR A 331 -17.11 7.83 0.92
N CYS A 332 -18.41 8.09 0.88
CA CYS A 332 -18.98 9.42 1.15
C CYS A 332 -19.81 9.49 2.45
N GLY A 333 -19.82 8.42 3.25
CA GLY A 333 -20.65 8.31 4.46
C GLY A 333 -22.09 7.89 4.20
N LEU A 334 -22.50 7.75 2.93
CA LEU A 334 -23.79 7.22 2.53
C LEU A 334 -23.67 5.72 2.24
N PHE A 335 -24.53 4.92 2.87
CA PHE A 335 -24.64 3.48 2.70
C PHE A 335 -25.95 3.12 1.99
N THR A 336 -26.11 1.87 1.54
CA THR A 336 -27.33 1.41 0.86
C THR A 336 -28.62 1.64 1.67
N HIS A 337 -28.53 1.64 3.00
CA HIS A 337 -29.65 1.83 3.92
C HIS A 337 -29.84 3.30 4.38
N THR A 338 -28.93 4.21 4.06
CA THR A 338 -29.08 5.65 4.39
C THR A 338 -29.93 6.33 3.32
N ILE A 339 -31.23 6.11 3.42
CA ILE A 339 -32.25 6.65 2.51
C ILE A 339 -32.92 7.88 3.12
N PHE A 340 -33.18 7.82 4.44
CA PHE A 340 -33.82 8.89 5.21
C PHE A 340 -32.82 9.53 6.16
N ILE A 341 -32.92 10.85 6.37
CA ILE A 341 -32.00 11.60 7.24
C ILE A 341 -32.04 11.10 8.69
N GLU A 342 -33.21 10.67 9.15
CA GLU A 342 -33.43 10.11 10.48
C GLU A 342 -32.68 8.79 10.71
N ARG A 343 -32.36 8.07 9.62
CA ARG A 343 -31.61 6.80 9.66
C ARG A 343 -30.11 6.99 9.39
N TYR A 344 -29.67 8.20 9.07
CA TYR A 344 -28.25 8.47 8.91
C TYR A 344 -27.54 8.33 10.27
N PRO A 345 -26.44 7.57 10.37
CA PRO A 345 -25.73 7.40 11.63
C PRO A 345 -25.24 8.74 12.22
N GLY A 346 -25.78 9.12 13.37
CA GLY A 346 -25.50 10.42 14.02
C GLY A 346 -26.36 11.58 13.52
N GLY A 347 -27.36 11.32 12.67
CA GLY A 347 -28.35 12.30 12.22
C GLY A 347 -27.78 13.41 11.33
N ARG A 348 -28.56 14.48 11.19
CA ARG A 348 -28.26 15.61 10.30
C ARG A 348 -26.92 16.28 10.61
N ASP A 349 -26.66 16.56 11.87
CA ASP A 349 -25.43 17.23 12.31
C ASP A 349 -24.19 16.45 11.89
N LYS A 350 -24.24 15.10 11.92
CA LYS A 350 -23.09 14.28 11.52
C LYS A 350 -22.85 14.28 10.01
N LEU A 351 -23.92 14.36 9.22
CA LEU A 351 -23.80 14.52 7.77
C LEU A 351 -23.20 15.89 7.43
N ASP A 352 -23.71 16.95 8.07
CA ASP A 352 -23.22 18.31 7.87
C ASP A 352 -21.77 18.47 8.34
N GLU A 353 -21.37 17.83 9.45
CA GLU A 353 -19.97 17.79 9.91
C GLU A 353 -19.06 17.16 8.85
N SER A 354 -19.48 16.06 8.21
CA SER A 354 -18.70 15.40 7.14
C SER A 354 -18.46 16.34 5.95
N ILE A 355 -19.46 17.14 5.60
CA ILE A 355 -19.46 18.11 4.50
C ILE A 355 -18.66 19.37 4.84
N GLN A 356 -18.83 19.91 6.05
CA GLN A 356 -18.32 21.20 6.48
C GLN A 356 -17.00 21.03 7.22
N GLY A 357 -15.94 20.74 6.47
CA GLY A 357 -14.60 20.57 7.03
C GLY A 357 -14.27 19.15 7.50
N GLY A 358 -15.25 18.24 7.52
CA GLY A 358 -15.09 16.84 7.94
C GLY A 358 -14.48 15.91 6.88
N GLU A 359 -14.85 14.63 6.96
CA GLU A 359 -14.21 13.55 6.18
C GLU A 359 -14.41 13.69 4.67
N LEU A 360 -15.63 13.97 4.21
CA LEU A 360 -15.91 14.11 2.78
C LEU A 360 -15.16 15.31 2.19
N PHE A 361 -15.20 16.45 2.87
CA PHE A 361 -14.43 17.63 2.49
C PHE A 361 -12.93 17.33 2.41
N GLN A 362 -12.37 16.77 3.48
CA GLN A 362 -10.94 16.47 3.57
C GLN A 362 -10.50 15.46 2.50
N THR A 363 -11.34 14.48 2.18
CA THR A 363 -11.07 13.51 1.11
C THR A 363 -10.83 14.22 -0.22
N ILE A 364 -11.68 15.19 -0.58
CA ILE A 364 -11.53 15.95 -1.82
C ILE A 364 -10.31 16.88 -1.74
N VAL A 365 -10.04 17.48 -0.58
CA VAL A 365 -8.86 18.33 -0.40
C VAL A 365 -7.56 17.55 -0.62
N TYR A 366 -7.45 16.32 -0.09
CA TYR A 366 -6.20 15.57 -0.11
C TYR A 366 -5.95 14.77 -1.38
N ASN A 367 -7.00 14.36 -2.10
CA ASN A 367 -6.86 13.46 -3.25
C ASN A 367 -7.04 14.22 -4.57
N PRO A 368 -6.06 14.22 -5.50
CA PRO A 368 -6.21 14.80 -6.83
C PRO A 368 -7.34 14.20 -7.67
N ILE A 369 -7.60 12.89 -7.51
CA ILE A 369 -8.64 12.15 -8.23
C ILE A 369 -9.56 11.50 -7.20
N ASN A 370 -10.86 11.75 -7.33
CA ASN A 370 -11.88 11.29 -6.39
C ASN A 370 -12.98 10.55 -7.14
N ILE A 371 -13.13 9.26 -6.87
CA ILE A 371 -14.25 8.45 -7.37
C ILE A 371 -15.08 8.06 -6.15
N PHE A 372 -16.28 8.60 -5.99
CA PHE A 372 -17.14 8.30 -4.86
C PHE A 372 -18.14 7.21 -5.20
N MET A 373 -18.31 6.27 -4.26
CA MET A 373 -19.38 5.30 -4.29
C MET A 373 -20.66 5.86 -3.67
N THR A 374 -21.76 5.74 -4.40
CA THR A 374 -23.15 5.89 -3.93
C THR A 374 -24.00 4.78 -4.53
N HIS A 375 -25.24 4.66 -4.07
CA HIS A 375 -26.21 3.68 -4.58
C HIS A 375 -27.49 4.40 -4.99
N MET A 376 -28.26 3.80 -5.91
CA MET A 376 -29.53 4.34 -6.40
C MET A 376 -30.43 4.82 -5.25
N SER A 377 -30.57 4.03 -4.17
CA SER A 377 -31.42 4.36 -3.03
C SER A 377 -31.05 5.67 -2.32
N ASN A 378 -29.80 6.16 -2.43
CA ASN A 378 -29.37 7.43 -1.84
C ASN A 378 -29.95 8.67 -2.56
N TYR A 379 -30.51 8.47 -3.75
CA TYR A 379 -31.12 9.51 -4.58
C TYR A 379 -32.65 9.47 -4.57
N GLY A 380 -33.25 8.46 -3.94
CA GLY A 380 -34.70 8.40 -3.70
C GLY A 380 -35.08 9.07 -2.38
N ASN A 381 -36.38 9.28 -2.17
CA ASN A 381 -36.95 9.79 -0.92
C ASN A 381 -36.31 11.13 -0.47
N ASP A 382 -35.53 11.15 0.62
CA ASP A 382 -34.91 12.38 1.15
C ASP A 382 -33.74 12.88 0.28
N ARG A 383 -33.32 12.11 -0.74
CA ARG A 383 -32.30 12.52 -1.74
C ARG A 383 -30.98 12.94 -1.09
N LEU A 384 -30.54 12.21 -0.06
CA LEU A 384 -29.37 12.57 0.75
C LEU A 384 -28.11 12.75 -0.10
N ALA A 385 -27.91 11.96 -1.16
CA ALA A 385 -26.74 12.11 -2.03
C ALA A 385 -26.73 13.45 -2.79
N LEU A 386 -27.89 13.92 -3.25
CA LEU A 386 -28.00 15.21 -3.94
C LEU A 386 -27.60 16.36 -3.02
N TYR A 387 -28.15 16.38 -1.80
CA TYR A 387 -27.78 17.35 -0.78
C TYR A 387 -26.28 17.30 -0.46
N THR A 388 -25.74 16.09 -0.27
CA THR A 388 -24.36 15.86 0.16
C THR A 388 -23.34 16.42 -0.83
N PHE A 389 -23.46 16.04 -2.12
CA PHE A 389 -22.49 16.46 -3.13
C PHE A 389 -22.63 17.92 -3.52
N GLU A 390 -23.86 18.44 -3.64
CA GLU A 390 -24.05 19.87 -3.94
C GLU A 390 -23.48 20.74 -2.81
N SER A 391 -23.69 20.36 -1.55
CA SER A 391 -23.23 21.12 -0.39
C SER A 391 -21.72 21.08 -0.23
N VAL A 392 -21.07 19.92 -0.39
CA VAL A 392 -19.61 19.83 -0.26
C VAL A 392 -18.90 20.57 -1.39
N ILE A 393 -19.43 20.55 -2.61
CA ILE A 393 -18.86 21.30 -3.74
C ILE A 393 -18.92 22.81 -3.48
N LYS A 394 -20.06 23.31 -3.00
CA LYS A 394 -20.20 24.72 -2.60
C LYS A 394 -19.24 25.08 -1.45
N PHE A 395 -19.13 24.22 -0.45
CA PHE A 395 -18.22 24.44 0.68
C PHE A 395 -16.75 24.48 0.24
N ILE A 396 -16.35 23.59 -0.68
CA ILE A 396 -15.00 23.60 -1.28
C ILE A 396 -14.72 24.90 -2.03
N GLN A 397 -15.65 25.35 -2.87
CA GLN A 397 -15.47 26.60 -3.61
C GLN A 397 -15.41 27.83 -2.71
N CYS A 398 -16.15 27.80 -1.60
CA CYS A 398 -16.15 28.85 -0.59
C CYS A 398 -14.77 28.96 0.11
N TRP A 399 -14.24 27.83 0.57
CA TRP A 399 -13.07 27.82 1.47
C TRP A 399 -11.74 27.49 0.80
N THR A 400 -11.72 27.17 -0.50
CA THR A 400 -10.49 26.77 -1.20
C THR A 400 -10.37 27.38 -2.59
N ASN A 401 -9.14 27.42 -3.09
CA ASN A 401 -8.79 27.77 -4.46
C ASN A 401 -8.72 26.53 -5.37
N LEU A 402 -9.31 25.41 -4.94
CA LEU A 402 -9.36 24.19 -5.74
C LEU A 402 -10.19 24.39 -7.00
N ARG A 403 -9.71 23.84 -8.12
CA ARG A 403 -10.39 23.81 -9.41
C ARG A 403 -10.94 22.42 -9.62
N LEU A 404 -12.26 22.30 -9.57
CA LEU A 404 -12.96 21.03 -9.71
C LEU A 404 -13.27 20.78 -11.18
N SER A 405 -13.11 19.55 -11.64
CA SER A 405 -13.54 19.08 -12.96
C SER A 405 -14.00 17.63 -12.88
N SER A 406 -14.66 17.15 -13.92
CA SER A 406 -15.00 15.73 -14.07
C SER A 406 -14.52 15.21 -15.41
N SER A 407 -14.27 13.91 -15.50
CA SER A 407 -13.86 13.26 -16.74
C SER A 407 -14.31 11.81 -16.78
N PRO A 408 -14.44 11.22 -18.00
CA PRO A 408 -14.74 9.81 -18.13
C PRO A 408 -13.71 8.91 -17.42
N PRO A 409 -14.13 7.76 -16.88
CA PRO A 409 -13.25 6.87 -16.09
C PRO A 409 -11.95 6.46 -16.79
N LEU A 410 -11.96 6.26 -18.11
CA LEU A 410 -10.77 5.97 -18.91
C LEU A 410 -9.68 7.05 -18.76
N LYS A 411 -10.07 8.32 -18.94
CA LYS A 411 -9.15 9.46 -18.79
C LYS A 411 -8.70 9.63 -17.35
N LEU A 412 -9.59 9.38 -16.38
CA LEU A 412 -9.21 9.39 -14.97
C LEU A 412 -8.15 8.34 -14.67
N GLY A 413 -8.28 7.13 -15.23
CA GLY A 413 -7.30 6.07 -15.03
C GLY A 413 -5.94 6.39 -15.64
N GLU A 414 -5.93 6.88 -16.88
CA GLU A 414 -4.70 7.34 -17.54
C GLU A 414 -4.02 8.45 -16.73
N HIS A 415 -4.79 9.44 -16.27
CA HIS A 415 -4.26 10.53 -15.46
C HIS A 415 -3.77 10.06 -14.08
N TYR A 416 -4.45 9.10 -13.46
CA TYR A 416 -4.05 8.54 -12.17
C TYR A 416 -2.65 7.92 -12.25
N PHE A 417 -2.39 7.05 -13.22
CA PHE A 417 -1.08 6.41 -13.36
C PHE A 417 0.00 7.32 -13.96
N GLN A 418 -0.37 8.48 -14.52
CA GLN A 418 0.59 9.55 -14.81
C GLN A 418 1.05 10.25 -13.51
N LEU A 419 0.15 10.45 -12.55
CA LEU A 419 0.46 11.04 -11.26
C LEU A 419 1.19 10.06 -10.32
N TYR A 420 0.85 8.78 -10.40
CA TYR A 420 1.33 7.72 -9.51
C TYR A 420 1.86 6.51 -10.30
N PRO A 421 2.92 6.67 -11.11
CA PRO A 421 3.45 5.60 -11.96
C PRO A 421 3.93 4.38 -11.17
N GLU A 422 4.41 4.58 -9.94
CA GLU A 422 4.85 3.52 -9.04
C GLU A 422 3.71 2.65 -8.51
N GLU A 423 2.47 3.15 -8.53
CA GLU A 423 1.29 2.41 -8.10
C GLU A 423 0.74 1.49 -9.19
N ALA A 424 1.26 1.57 -10.43
CA ALA A 424 0.93 0.58 -11.45
C ALA A 424 1.30 -0.85 -11.01
N ASP A 425 2.37 -0.98 -10.22
CA ASP A 425 2.82 -2.22 -9.63
C ASP A 425 1.91 -2.65 -8.45
N PRO A 426 1.24 -3.81 -8.52
CA PRO A 426 0.33 -4.23 -7.45
C PRO A 426 1.06 -4.58 -6.15
N VAL A 427 0.33 -4.51 -5.05
CA VAL A 427 0.75 -4.91 -3.71
C VAL A 427 -0.27 -5.94 -3.23
N TRP A 428 0.06 -7.21 -3.38
CA TRP A 428 -0.82 -8.30 -2.94
C TRP A 428 -0.77 -8.38 -1.42
N GLY A 429 -1.76 -7.77 -0.76
CA GLY A 429 -1.96 -7.87 0.67
C GLY A 429 -2.52 -9.24 1.07
N ASN A 430 -2.41 -9.59 2.35
CA ASN A 430 -3.00 -10.80 2.90
C ASN A 430 -4.53 -10.69 2.98
N PRO A 431 -5.33 -11.44 2.17
CA PRO A 431 -6.79 -11.38 2.24
C PRO A 431 -7.36 -11.82 3.59
N CYS A 432 -6.56 -12.54 4.38
CA CYS A 432 -6.96 -13.07 5.68
C CYS A 432 -6.92 -12.06 6.82
N ASP A 433 -6.29 -10.90 6.61
CA ASP A 433 -6.19 -9.88 7.65
C ASP A 433 -7.45 -8.99 7.71
N ASP A 434 -8.34 -9.07 6.72
CA ASP A 434 -9.63 -8.35 6.67
C ASP A 434 -10.81 -9.32 6.50
N GLN A 435 -11.79 -9.25 7.40
CA GLN A 435 -12.98 -10.10 7.36
C GLN A 435 -13.82 -9.89 6.09
N ARG A 436 -13.86 -8.66 5.55
CA ARG A 436 -14.57 -8.34 4.32
C ARG A 436 -13.89 -9.00 3.12
N HIS A 437 -12.56 -8.93 3.04
CA HIS A 437 -11.80 -9.61 1.99
C HIS A 437 -12.04 -11.11 1.99
N GLN A 438 -12.05 -11.75 3.16
CA GLN A 438 -12.39 -13.18 3.27
C GLN A 438 -13.80 -13.50 2.77
N LYS A 439 -14.80 -12.69 3.11
CA LYS A 439 -16.20 -12.90 2.69
C LYS A 439 -16.41 -12.78 1.18
N ILE A 440 -15.63 -11.95 0.50
CA ILE A 440 -15.72 -11.74 -0.96
C ILE A 440 -14.64 -12.50 -1.74
N TRP A 441 -13.92 -13.40 -1.06
CA TRP A 441 -12.93 -14.27 -1.67
C TRP A 441 -13.58 -15.56 -2.19
N SER A 442 -12.94 -16.21 -3.17
CA SER A 442 -13.50 -17.44 -3.74
C SER A 442 -13.52 -18.57 -2.70
N ARG A 443 -14.61 -19.33 -2.65
CA ARG A 443 -14.85 -20.39 -1.65
C ARG A 443 -13.81 -21.52 -1.65
N ASN A 444 -13.08 -21.68 -2.74
CA ASN A 444 -12.02 -22.67 -2.89
C ASN A 444 -10.66 -22.20 -2.35
N LYS A 445 -10.57 -20.97 -1.84
CA LYS A 445 -9.37 -20.38 -1.26
C LYS A 445 -9.51 -20.26 0.24
N THR A 446 -8.46 -20.64 0.95
CA THR A 446 -8.40 -20.51 2.40
C THR A 446 -7.05 -19.94 2.85
N CYS A 447 -7.05 -19.38 4.04
CA CYS A 447 -5.84 -18.86 4.68
C CYS A 447 -4.81 -19.94 4.97
N ASP A 448 -5.25 -21.20 5.10
CA ASP A 448 -4.39 -22.34 5.37
C ASP A 448 -3.55 -22.76 4.15
N GLN A 449 -3.88 -22.26 2.95
CA GLN A 449 -3.10 -22.48 1.74
C GLN A 449 -1.89 -21.52 1.61
N LEU A 450 -1.77 -20.51 2.46
CA LEU A 450 -0.63 -19.60 2.43
C LEU A 450 0.57 -20.20 3.19
N PRO A 451 1.80 -20.07 2.66
CA PRO A 451 2.98 -20.61 3.32
C PRO A 451 3.25 -19.89 4.65
N ARG A 452 3.53 -20.68 5.69
CA ARG A 452 3.85 -20.20 7.04
C ARG A 452 5.31 -19.75 7.16
N PHE A 453 6.17 -20.19 6.25
CA PHE A 453 7.56 -19.76 6.21
C PHE A 453 8.14 -19.79 4.79
N LEU A 454 9.19 -18.99 4.59
CA LEU A 454 9.89 -18.84 3.32
C LEU A 454 11.37 -19.16 3.50
N VAL A 455 11.91 -20.04 2.66
CA VAL A 455 13.36 -20.22 2.52
C VAL A 455 13.85 -19.27 1.44
N ILE A 456 14.40 -18.13 1.86
CA ILE A 456 14.63 -16.96 1.00
C ILE A 456 15.97 -17.01 0.24
N GLY A 457 16.87 -17.93 0.58
CA GLY A 457 18.17 -18.07 -0.08
C GLY A 457 19.36 -17.79 0.84
N PRO A 458 20.45 -17.19 0.32
CA PRO A 458 20.72 -16.90 -1.09
C PRO A 458 20.96 -18.15 -1.94
N GLN A 459 21.19 -17.97 -3.25
CA GLN A 459 21.60 -19.06 -4.14
C GLN A 459 22.95 -19.66 -3.73
N LYS A 460 23.12 -20.95 -4.04
CA LYS A 460 24.37 -21.72 -3.85
C LYS A 460 24.76 -21.95 -2.39
N THR A 461 23.80 -21.88 -1.46
CA THR A 461 24.06 -22.05 -0.02
C THR A 461 23.60 -23.36 0.59
N GLY A 462 22.96 -24.23 -0.20
CA GLY A 462 22.37 -25.48 0.30
C GLY A 462 20.84 -25.46 0.40
N THR A 463 20.19 -24.43 -0.15
CA THR A 463 18.72 -24.29 -0.13
C THR A 463 17.95 -25.51 -0.65
N THR A 464 18.43 -26.17 -1.71
CA THR A 464 17.79 -27.42 -2.20
C THR A 464 17.98 -28.58 -1.21
N ALA A 465 19.11 -28.65 -0.51
CA ALA A 465 19.31 -29.68 0.52
C ALA A 465 18.35 -29.48 1.68
N LEU A 466 18.25 -28.24 2.18
CA LEU A 466 17.28 -27.89 3.22
C LEU A 466 15.84 -28.19 2.79
N TYR A 467 15.46 -27.80 1.57
CA TYR A 467 14.15 -28.11 0.99
C TYR A 467 13.87 -29.62 1.01
N THR A 468 14.80 -30.43 0.49
CA THR A 468 14.64 -31.89 0.45
C THR A 468 14.54 -32.50 1.84
N PHE A 469 15.32 -32.02 2.81
CA PHE A 469 15.25 -32.53 4.18
C PHE A 469 13.95 -32.12 4.88
N LEU A 470 13.49 -30.88 4.72
CA LEU A 470 12.20 -30.43 5.25
C LEU A 470 11.04 -31.27 4.72
N SER A 471 11.04 -31.61 3.43
CA SER A 471 10.01 -32.45 2.80
C SER A 471 9.95 -33.90 3.32
N ILE A 472 10.90 -34.36 4.15
CA ILE A 472 10.82 -35.67 4.82
C ILE A 472 9.82 -35.61 5.98
N HIS A 473 9.60 -34.44 6.57
CA HIS A 473 8.77 -34.28 7.76
C HIS A 473 7.27 -34.40 7.43
N PRO A 474 6.50 -35.30 8.08
CA PRO A 474 5.11 -35.57 7.71
C PRO A 474 4.16 -34.36 7.88
N ALA A 475 4.46 -33.46 8.82
CA ALA A 475 3.69 -32.23 9.02
C ALA A 475 4.12 -31.01 8.19
N ILE A 476 5.20 -31.09 7.40
CA ILE A 476 5.70 -30.00 6.56
C ILE A 476 5.47 -30.35 5.09
N SER A 477 4.82 -29.45 4.36
CA SER A 477 4.54 -29.65 2.94
C SER A 477 5.09 -28.48 2.14
N SER A 478 5.84 -28.79 1.09
CA SER A 478 6.33 -27.80 0.14
C SER A 478 5.28 -27.47 -0.92
N ASN A 479 5.53 -26.41 -1.67
CA ASN A 479 4.79 -26.11 -2.90
C ASN A 479 4.85 -27.24 -3.93
N LEU A 480 3.86 -27.27 -4.82
CA LEU A 480 3.93 -28.04 -6.06
C LEU A 480 5.11 -27.54 -6.93
N PRO A 481 5.75 -28.43 -7.71
CA PRO A 481 6.83 -28.01 -8.59
C PRO A 481 6.31 -27.17 -9.75
N SER A 482 7.08 -26.14 -10.11
CA SER A 482 6.88 -25.34 -11.32
C SER A 482 7.54 -26.02 -12.53
N PRO A 483 6.90 -26.04 -13.71
CA PRO A 483 7.52 -26.55 -14.93
C PRO A 483 8.73 -25.71 -15.37
N ASP A 484 8.75 -24.41 -15.04
CA ASP A 484 9.79 -23.48 -15.48
C ASP A 484 10.93 -23.33 -14.44
N THR A 485 10.60 -23.46 -13.16
CA THR A 485 11.48 -23.10 -12.03
C THR A 485 11.68 -24.23 -11.03
N PHE A 486 11.21 -25.44 -11.37
CA PHE A 486 11.38 -26.68 -10.59
C PHE A 486 10.82 -26.54 -9.18
N GLU A 487 11.65 -26.71 -8.14
CA GLU A 487 11.20 -26.60 -6.75
C GLU A 487 10.88 -25.16 -6.32
N GLU A 488 11.31 -24.14 -7.08
CA GLU A 488 11.11 -22.73 -6.72
C GLU A 488 9.88 -22.14 -7.39
N ILE A 489 9.11 -21.31 -6.69
CA ILE A 489 7.98 -20.58 -7.29
C ILE A 489 8.46 -19.29 -7.95
N GLN A 490 9.41 -18.60 -7.29
CA GLN A 490 9.94 -17.31 -7.73
C GLN A 490 8.82 -16.28 -7.96
N PHE A 491 7.87 -16.20 -7.02
CA PHE A 491 6.72 -15.29 -7.12
C PHE A 491 7.10 -13.86 -6.83
N PHE A 492 7.70 -13.58 -5.68
CA PHE A 492 7.97 -12.20 -5.25
C PHE A 492 9.07 -11.49 -6.04
N ASN A 493 9.92 -12.26 -6.75
CA ASN A 493 11.03 -11.73 -7.55
C ASN A 493 10.67 -11.69 -9.06
N GLY A 494 10.34 -10.51 -9.56
CA GLY A 494 10.21 -10.27 -11.00
C GLY A 494 8.84 -10.62 -11.59
N LYS A 495 8.82 -11.31 -12.74
CA LYS A 495 7.67 -11.38 -13.65
C LYS A 495 6.47 -12.19 -13.13
N ASN A 496 6.71 -13.23 -12.33
CA ASN A 496 5.65 -14.11 -11.85
C ASN A 496 4.71 -13.40 -10.86
N TYR A 497 5.20 -12.37 -10.17
CA TYR A 497 4.41 -11.53 -9.27
C TYR A 497 3.16 -10.94 -9.94
N TYR A 498 3.28 -10.55 -11.21
CA TYR A 498 2.21 -9.95 -12.00
C TYR A 498 1.18 -10.96 -12.52
N LYS A 499 1.40 -12.27 -12.29
CA LYS A 499 0.39 -13.30 -12.57
C LYS A 499 -0.72 -13.34 -11.50
N GLY A 500 -0.57 -12.58 -10.41
CA GLY A 500 -1.58 -12.42 -9.36
C GLY A 500 -1.50 -13.47 -8.25
N LEU A 501 -2.26 -13.21 -7.18
CA LEU A 501 -2.32 -14.08 -6.00
C LEU A 501 -2.85 -15.48 -6.33
N ASP A 502 -3.81 -15.59 -7.24
CA ASP A 502 -4.42 -16.88 -7.65
C ASP A 502 -3.38 -17.81 -8.25
N TRP A 503 -2.47 -17.25 -9.05
CA TRP A 503 -1.34 -18.01 -9.61
C TRP A 503 -0.43 -18.51 -8.49
N TYR A 504 -0.09 -17.69 -7.50
CA TYR A 504 0.73 -18.11 -6.36
C TYR A 504 0.08 -19.21 -5.52
N MET A 505 -1.21 -19.07 -5.21
CA MET A 505 -1.95 -20.05 -4.41
C MET A 505 -2.16 -21.38 -5.11
N SER A 506 -2.13 -21.40 -6.45
CA SER A 506 -2.23 -22.64 -7.23
C SER A 506 -1.10 -23.65 -6.92
N PHE A 507 0.04 -23.17 -6.40
CA PHE A 507 1.13 -24.02 -5.93
C PHE A 507 0.88 -24.68 -4.56
N PHE A 508 -0.18 -24.28 -3.86
CA PHE A 508 -0.56 -24.76 -2.54
C PHE A 508 -2.03 -25.25 -2.55
N PRO A 509 -2.32 -26.37 -3.22
CA PRO A 509 -3.68 -26.90 -3.27
C PRO A 509 -4.17 -27.22 -1.85
N ALA A 510 -5.47 -27.00 -1.61
CA ALA A 510 -6.09 -27.30 -0.34
C ALA A 510 -5.90 -28.80 -0.03
N SER A 511 -5.24 -29.10 1.09
CA SER A 511 -5.02 -30.48 1.52
C SER A 511 -6.36 -31.08 1.95
N LYS A 512 -6.75 -32.22 1.36
CA LYS A 512 -7.85 -33.05 1.88
C LYS A 512 -7.48 -33.73 3.21
N ASN A 513 -6.20 -33.76 3.55
CA ASN A 513 -5.67 -34.39 4.76
C ASN A 513 -5.22 -33.32 5.77
N GLU A 514 -5.77 -33.36 6.97
CA GLU A 514 -5.46 -32.44 8.09
C GLU A 514 -4.01 -32.56 8.62
N SER A 515 -3.19 -33.46 8.07
CA SER A 515 -1.84 -33.76 8.56
C SER A 515 -0.77 -32.75 8.14
N SER A 516 -0.97 -31.96 7.07
CA SER A 516 -0.01 -30.94 6.62
C SER A 516 -0.22 -29.61 7.34
N ARG A 517 0.46 -29.41 8.47
CA ARG A 517 0.28 -28.21 9.32
C ARG A 517 1.16 -27.02 8.93
N TYR A 518 2.21 -27.21 8.13
CA TYR A 518 3.19 -26.16 7.82
C TYR A 518 3.56 -26.14 6.34
N LEU A 519 2.93 -25.23 5.59
CA LEU A 519 3.28 -24.97 4.19
C LEU A 519 4.50 -24.07 4.09
N PHE A 520 5.36 -24.32 3.11
CA PHE A 520 6.49 -23.45 2.80
C PHE A 520 6.84 -23.43 1.31
N GLU A 521 7.54 -22.38 0.89
CA GLU A 521 8.27 -22.38 -0.37
C GLU A 521 9.74 -22.08 -0.17
N LYS A 522 10.55 -22.50 -1.15
CA LYS A 522 11.95 -22.10 -1.29
C LYS A 522 12.11 -21.37 -2.60
N SER A 523 12.63 -20.15 -2.55
CA SER A 523 13.02 -19.39 -3.75
C SER A 523 14.29 -18.62 -3.42
N ALA A 524 15.44 -19.14 -3.85
CA ALA A 524 16.75 -18.64 -3.39
C ALA A 524 17.10 -17.24 -3.93
N THR A 525 16.34 -16.78 -4.91
CA THR A 525 16.38 -15.45 -5.54
C THR A 525 15.66 -14.37 -4.73
N TYR A 526 15.00 -14.74 -3.61
CA TYR A 526 14.32 -13.77 -2.76
C TYR A 526 15.30 -12.94 -1.92
N PHE A 527 16.40 -13.55 -1.49
CA PHE A 527 17.34 -12.97 -0.53
C PHE A 527 17.84 -11.58 -0.93
N ASP A 528 18.33 -11.44 -2.15
CA ASP A 528 18.95 -10.22 -2.67
C ASP A 528 18.00 -9.31 -3.45
N GLY A 529 16.75 -9.75 -3.68
CA GLY A 529 15.71 -8.98 -4.35
C GLY A 529 15.34 -7.70 -3.61
N GLU A 530 15.27 -6.59 -4.34
CA GLU A 530 15.04 -5.27 -3.75
C GLU A 530 13.59 -5.06 -3.30
N LEU A 531 12.62 -5.39 -4.17
CA LEU A 531 11.19 -5.29 -3.86
C LEU A 531 10.64 -6.50 -3.09
N VAL A 532 11.42 -7.57 -2.98
CA VAL A 532 10.96 -8.86 -2.46
C VAL A 532 10.51 -8.76 -1.00
N PRO A 533 11.26 -8.15 -0.06
CA PRO A 533 10.81 -8.05 1.33
C PRO A 533 9.48 -7.32 1.49
N ARG A 534 9.28 -6.22 0.74
CA ARG A 534 8.03 -5.45 0.74
C ARG A 534 6.86 -6.29 0.25
N ARG A 535 7.03 -6.98 -0.89
CA ARG A 535 5.99 -7.83 -1.51
C ARG A 535 5.66 -9.04 -0.64
N ALA A 536 6.68 -9.69 -0.08
CA ALA A 536 6.51 -10.83 0.82
C ALA A 536 5.79 -10.41 2.11
N HIS A 537 6.16 -9.28 2.71
CA HIS A 537 5.53 -8.77 3.93
C HIS A 537 4.07 -8.37 3.69
N ALA A 538 3.74 -7.77 2.55
CA ALA A 538 2.36 -7.41 2.22
C ALA A 538 1.45 -8.65 2.23
N LEU A 539 1.88 -9.76 1.62
CA LEU A 539 1.08 -10.98 1.53
C LEU A 539 1.19 -11.87 2.77
N LEU A 540 2.38 -11.96 3.36
CA LEU A 540 2.75 -12.93 4.39
C LEU A 540 3.44 -12.23 5.58
N PRO A 541 2.78 -11.26 6.26
CA PRO A 541 3.41 -10.49 7.33
C PRO A 541 3.84 -11.36 8.51
N ARG A 542 3.14 -12.49 8.73
CA ARG A 542 3.38 -13.44 9.83
C ARG A 542 4.35 -14.58 9.47
N ALA A 543 4.83 -14.65 8.23
CA ALA A 543 5.70 -15.75 7.81
C ALA A 543 7.05 -15.71 8.52
N LYS A 544 7.59 -16.89 8.85
CA LYS A 544 8.98 -17.03 9.28
C LYS A 544 9.91 -17.03 8.06
N LEU A 545 11.07 -16.40 8.18
CA LEU A 545 12.09 -16.30 7.15
C LEU A 545 13.27 -17.19 7.52
N ILE A 546 13.72 -17.99 6.56
CA ILE A 546 14.88 -18.88 6.73
C ILE A 546 15.90 -18.53 5.65
N THR A 547 17.12 -18.24 6.08
CA THR A 547 18.26 -17.96 5.19
C THR A 547 19.44 -18.85 5.57
N ILE A 548 20.25 -19.24 4.58
CA ILE A 548 21.43 -20.09 4.80
C ILE A 548 22.67 -19.34 4.31
N LEU A 549 23.65 -19.10 5.19
CA LEU A 549 24.87 -18.34 4.85
C LEU A 549 26.11 -19.24 4.86
N LEU A 550 27.05 -18.99 3.95
CA LEU A 550 28.40 -19.58 3.92
C LEU A 550 29.41 -18.51 3.54
N SER A 551 30.70 -18.86 3.46
CA SER A 551 31.71 -17.94 2.93
C SER A 551 31.26 -17.33 1.58
N PRO A 552 31.13 -15.98 1.50
CA PRO A 552 30.65 -15.31 0.31
C PRO A 552 31.57 -15.52 -0.89
N ALA A 553 32.87 -15.79 -0.66
CA ALA A 553 33.82 -16.17 -1.70
C ALA A 553 33.48 -17.54 -2.31
N ARG A 554 33.24 -18.55 -1.48
CA ARG A 554 32.82 -19.90 -1.93
C ARG A 554 31.46 -19.87 -2.62
N ARG A 555 30.53 -19.03 -2.12
CA ARG A 555 29.22 -18.80 -2.74
C ARG A 555 29.34 -18.22 -4.14
N ALA A 556 30.17 -17.19 -4.31
CA ALA A 556 30.44 -16.55 -5.59
C ALA A 556 31.09 -17.53 -6.59
N TYR A 557 32.09 -18.30 -6.15
CA TYR A 557 32.74 -19.30 -6.99
C TYR A 557 31.77 -20.41 -7.41
N SER A 558 30.93 -20.89 -6.49
CA SER A 558 29.89 -21.88 -6.80
C SER A 558 28.86 -21.35 -7.80
N TRP A 559 28.55 -20.05 -7.77
CA TRP A 559 27.69 -19.40 -8.76
C TRP A 559 28.36 -19.35 -10.13
N TYR A 560 29.60 -18.91 -10.22
CA TYR A 560 30.37 -18.93 -11.47
C TYR A 560 30.43 -20.33 -12.10
N GLN A 561 30.79 -21.34 -11.31
CA GLN A 561 30.84 -22.74 -11.78
C GLN A 561 29.45 -23.25 -12.20
N HIS A 562 28.40 -22.82 -11.51
CA HIS A 562 27.03 -23.13 -11.92
C HIS A 562 26.72 -22.54 -13.29
N THR A 563 27.07 -21.28 -13.53
CA THR A 563 26.81 -20.56 -14.78
C THR A 563 27.61 -21.14 -15.96
N ARG A 564 28.87 -21.55 -15.74
CA ARG A 564 29.67 -22.28 -16.75
C ARG A 564 29.01 -23.57 -17.23
N VAL A 565 28.56 -24.41 -16.30
CA VAL A 565 27.92 -25.70 -16.63
C VAL A 565 26.62 -25.52 -17.42
N HIS A 566 25.96 -24.36 -17.29
CA HIS A 566 24.76 -24.03 -18.08
C HIS A 566 25.09 -23.35 -19.42
N GLY A 567 26.36 -23.35 -19.84
CA GLY A 567 26.75 -22.88 -21.16
C GLY A 567 26.81 -21.36 -21.33
N ASP A 568 26.86 -20.58 -20.24
CA ASP A 568 26.96 -19.13 -20.33
C ASP A 568 28.26 -18.71 -21.06
N PRO A 569 28.16 -17.97 -22.19
CA PRO A 569 29.32 -17.64 -23.01
C PRO A 569 30.39 -16.84 -22.26
N VAL A 570 29.98 -15.94 -21.36
CA VAL A 570 30.91 -15.13 -20.58
C VAL A 570 31.62 -16.00 -19.56
N ALA A 571 30.90 -16.83 -18.83
CA ALA A 571 31.50 -17.70 -17.83
C ALA A 571 32.47 -18.73 -18.46
N ASN A 572 32.22 -19.15 -19.71
CA ASN A 572 33.09 -20.07 -20.44
C ASN A 572 34.32 -19.39 -21.04
N ASN A 573 34.22 -18.13 -21.46
CA ASN A 573 35.32 -17.39 -22.08
C ASN A 573 36.25 -16.70 -21.07
N TYR A 574 35.77 -16.39 -19.86
CA TYR A 574 36.53 -15.69 -18.85
C TYR A 574 36.83 -16.58 -17.65
N SER A 575 38.06 -16.52 -17.13
CA SER A 575 38.42 -17.14 -15.84
C SER A 575 37.61 -16.52 -14.69
N PHE A 576 37.46 -17.25 -13.58
CA PHE A 576 36.78 -16.71 -12.40
C PHE A 576 37.43 -15.42 -11.91
N HIS A 577 38.76 -15.38 -11.89
CA HIS A 577 39.52 -14.20 -11.49
C HIS A 577 39.20 -12.99 -12.37
N SER A 578 39.20 -13.18 -13.69
CA SER A 578 38.86 -12.12 -14.66
C SER A 578 37.43 -11.61 -14.48
N VAL A 579 36.48 -12.48 -14.12
CA VAL A 579 35.09 -12.08 -13.86
C VAL A 579 35.00 -11.20 -12.61
N ILE A 580 35.59 -11.63 -11.48
CA ILE A 580 35.45 -10.91 -10.21
C ILE A 580 36.25 -9.60 -10.15
N THR A 581 37.32 -9.46 -10.94
CA THR A 581 38.14 -8.24 -11.03
C THR A 581 37.77 -7.33 -12.19
N ALA A 582 36.76 -7.69 -13.00
CA ALA A 582 36.33 -6.86 -14.12
C ALA A 582 35.98 -5.43 -13.65
N SER A 583 36.45 -4.42 -14.37
CA SER A 583 36.18 -3.00 -14.07
C SER A 583 34.73 -2.61 -14.39
N ASP A 584 34.31 -1.43 -13.94
CA ASP A 584 33.00 -0.87 -14.30
C ASP A 584 32.92 -0.43 -15.78
N THR A 585 34.07 -0.27 -16.43
CA THR A 585 34.18 -0.01 -17.87
C THR A 585 34.12 -1.28 -18.72
N ALA A 586 34.14 -2.47 -18.12
CA ALA A 586 34.08 -3.74 -18.85
C ALA A 586 32.74 -3.93 -19.60
N PRO A 587 32.69 -4.83 -20.61
CA PRO A 587 31.46 -5.12 -21.34
C PRO A 587 30.30 -5.49 -20.41
N LYS A 588 29.09 -5.02 -20.73
CA LYS A 588 27.88 -5.24 -19.90
C LYS A 588 27.67 -6.70 -19.48
N PRO A 589 27.77 -7.71 -20.36
CA PRO A 589 27.58 -9.11 -19.96
C PRO A 589 28.58 -9.60 -18.90
N LEU A 590 29.83 -9.13 -18.97
CA LEU A 590 30.86 -9.44 -17.98
C LEU A 590 30.59 -8.78 -16.63
N ARG A 591 30.19 -7.50 -16.65
CA ARG A 591 29.77 -6.79 -15.42
C ARG A 591 28.53 -7.43 -14.78
N ASP A 592 27.57 -7.85 -15.58
CA ASP A 592 26.34 -8.49 -15.11
C ASP A 592 26.66 -9.85 -14.46
N LEU A 593 27.59 -10.64 -15.02
CA LEU A 593 28.07 -11.88 -14.39
C LEU A 593 28.85 -11.59 -13.10
N ARG A 594 29.79 -10.63 -13.11
CA ARG A 594 30.52 -10.16 -11.92
C ARG A 594 29.55 -9.80 -10.80
N ASN A 595 28.55 -8.97 -11.10
CA ASN A 595 27.58 -8.49 -10.12
C ASN A 595 26.72 -9.64 -9.57
N ARG A 596 26.30 -10.60 -10.41
CA ARG A 596 25.59 -11.82 -9.94
C ARG A 596 26.48 -12.73 -9.07
N CYS A 597 27.79 -12.76 -9.31
CA CYS A 597 28.74 -13.43 -8.42
C CYS A 597 28.91 -12.67 -7.09
N LEU A 598 29.09 -11.35 -7.12
CA LEU A 598 29.51 -10.60 -5.94
C LEU A 598 28.37 -10.08 -5.07
N ASN A 599 27.34 -9.47 -5.65
CA ASN A 599 26.32 -8.75 -4.88
C ASN A 599 25.54 -9.62 -3.89
N PRO A 600 25.07 -10.84 -4.24
CA PRO A 600 24.31 -11.66 -3.28
C PRO A 600 25.13 -12.10 -2.04
N GLY A 601 26.44 -11.82 -2.01
CA GLY A 601 27.36 -12.11 -0.91
C GLY A 601 27.44 -10.99 0.11
N LYS A 602 26.82 -9.83 -0.17
CA LYS A 602 26.74 -8.68 0.73
C LYS A 602 25.67 -8.91 1.80
N TYR A 603 25.82 -9.97 2.59
CA TYR A 603 24.75 -10.52 3.43
C TYR A 603 24.11 -9.51 4.38
N ALA A 604 24.91 -8.71 5.08
CA ALA A 604 24.40 -7.70 6.02
C ALA A 604 23.43 -6.73 5.35
N GLN A 605 23.75 -6.24 4.15
CA GLN A 605 22.91 -5.30 3.40
C GLN A 605 21.55 -5.91 3.07
N HIS A 606 21.53 -7.16 2.63
CA HIS A 606 20.29 -7.85 2.27
C HIS A 606 19.45 -8.19 3.51
N LEU A 607 20.09 -8.65 4.59
CA LEU A 607 19.41 -8.93 5.85
C LEU A 607 18.77 -7.67 6.46
N GLU A 608 19.47 -6.53 6.46
CA GLU A 608 18.91 -5.25 6.91
C GLU A 608 17.66 -4.87 6.12
N ARG A 609 17.65 -5.12 4.80
CA ARG A 609 16.46 -4.90 3.97
C ARG A 609 15.29 -5.77 4.41
N TRP A 610 15.52 -7.05 4.69
CA TRP A 610 14.47 -7.92 5.24
C TRP A 610 13.99 -7.47 6.62
N LEU A 611 14.92 -7.04 7.48
CA LEU A 611 14.64 -6.58 8.84
C LEU A 611 13.90 -5.23 8.89
N SER A 612 13.88 -4.45 7.79
CA SER A 612 13.04 -3.26 7.67
C SER A 612 11.54 -3.57 7.57
N PHE A 613 11.19 -4.82 7.25
CA PHE A 613 9.80 -5.29 7.15
C PHE A 613 9.45 -6.38 8.18
N TYR A 614 10.40 -7.26 8.50
CA TYR A 614 10.18 -8.37 9.43
C TYR A 614 10.92 -8.16 10.74
N PRO A 615 10.29 -8.42 11.90
CA PRO A 615 10.98 -8.34 13.17
C PRO A 615 12.06 -9.43 13.26
N PRO A 616 13.17 -9.19 13.99
CA PRO A 616 14.26 -10.16 14.17
C PRO A 616 13.81 -11.58 14.55
N GLN A 617 12.75 -11.70 15.36
CA GLN A 617 12.21 -12.98 15.85
C GLN A 617 11.52 -13.81 14.76
N GLN A 618 11.28 -13.23 13.58
CA GLN A 618 10.79 -13.95 12.40
C GLN A 618 11.92 -14.42 11.48
N LEU A 619 13.19 -14.09 11.74
CA LEU A 619 14.32 -14.50 10.91
C LEU A 619 15.17 -15.58 11.60
N HIS A 620 15.45 -16.67 10.88
CA HIS A 620 16.40 -17.70 11.29
C HIS A 620 17.52 -17.83 10.26
N ILE A 621 18.76 -17.73 10.75
CA ILE A 621 19.99 -17.76 9.94
C ILE A 621 20.69 -19.09 10.21
N ILE A 622 20.76 -19.94 9.19
CA ILE A 622 21.45 -21.23 9.22
C ILE A 622 22.90 -21.04 8.76
N ASP A 623 23.85 -21.63 9.50
CA ASP A 623 25.21 -21.82 9.01
C ASP A 623 25.22 -22.96 7.96
N GLY A 624 25.58 -22.62 6.73
CA GLY A 624 25.64 -23.56 5.61
C GLY A 624 26.69 -24.66 5.78
N GLU A 625 27.75 -24.42 6.56
CA GLU A 625 28.70 -25.47 6.93
C GLU A 625 28.11 -26.46 7.94
N GLN A 626 27.37 -25.95 8.93
CA GLN A 626 26.65 -26.79 9.89
C GLN A 626 25.56 -27.61 9.19
N LEU A 627 24.81 -27.03 8.24
CA LEU A 627 23.84 -27.79 7.43
C LEU A 627 24.52 -28.90 6.61
N ARG A 628 25.75 -28.68 6.16
CA ARG A 628 26.52 -29.67 5.38
C ARG A 628 27.07 -30.80 6.25
N GLN A 629 27.60 -30.47 7.43
CA GLN A 629 28.32 -31.40 8.30
C GLN A 629 27.43 -32.08 9.35
N ASN A 630 26.43 -31.35 9.87
CA ASN A 630 25.49 -31.80 10.88
C ASN A 630 24.06 -31.30 10.58
N PRO A 631 23.42 -31.82 9.52
CA PRO A 631 22.07 -31.42 9.14
C PRO A 631 21.02 -31.79 10.19
N VAL A 632 21.24 -32.85 10.98
CA VAL A 632 20.28 -33.31 12.00
C VAL A 632 20.08 -32.25 13.08
N GLU A 633 21.16 -31.71 13.65
CA GLU A 633 21.04 -30.65 14.66
C GLU A 633 20.49 -29.35 14.03
N THR A 634 20.93 -29.02 12.82
CA THR A 634 20.42 -27.83 12.09
C THR A 634 18.89 -27.90 11.92
N LEU A 635 18.36 -29.06 11.53
CA LEU A 635 16.91 -29.26 11.37
C LEU A 635 16.18 -29.27 12.71
N HIS A 636 16.81 -29.78 13.77
CA HIS A 636 16.26 -29.74 15.11
C HIS A 636 16.11 -28.31 15.66
N GLU A 637 17.13 -27.47 15.49
CA GLU A 637 17.05 -26.03 15.82
C GLU A 637 15.98 -25.33 15.00
N LEU A 638 15.90 -25.63 13.71
CA LEU A 638 14.89 -25.04 12.84
C LEU A 638 13.46 -25.45 13.24
N GLN A 639 13.23 -26.72 13.62
CA GLN A 639 11.94 -27.18 14.14
C GLN A 639 11.52 -26.41 15.40
N ARG A 640 12.46 -26.14 16.32
CA ARG A 640 12.21 -25.33 17.52
C ARG A 640 11.84 -23.89 17.15
N PHE A 641 12.57 -23.27 16.22
CA PHE A 641 12.27 -21.93 15.74
C PHE A 641 10.89 -21.82 15.09
N LEU A 642 10.52 -22.82 14.27
CA LEU A 642 9.20 -22.93 13.63
C LEU A 642 8.09 -23.38 14.59
N LYS A 643 8.45 -23.78 15.83
CA LYS A 643 7.53 -24.31 16.86
C LYS A 643 6.73 -25.51 16.38
N ILE A 644 7.37 -26.41 15.65
CA ILE A 644 6.72 -27.62 15.11
C ILE A 644 6.51 -28.64 16.24
N THR A 645 5.28 -29.16 16.34
CA THR A 645 4.88 -30.14 17.35
C THR A 645 4.04 -31.27 16.73
N PRO A 646 4.37 -32.56 16.98
CA PRO A 646 5.57 -33.04 17.68
C PRO A 646 6.86 -32.84 16.84
N ALA A 647 8.01 -32.84 17.51
CA ALA A 647 9.30 -32.78 16.82
C ALA A 647 9.57 -34.11 16.08
N PHE A 648 10.12 -34.01 14.88
CA PHE A 648 10.53 -35.13 14.05
C PHE A 648 12.02 -35.41 14.22
N ASN A 649 12.35 -36.67 14.47
CA ASN A 649 13.73 -37.10 14.61
C ASN A 649 14.34 -37.39 13.23
N TYR A 650 15.21 -36.50 12.73
CA TYR A 650 15.87 -36.69 11.45
C TYR A 650 17.04 -37.69 11.47
N SER A 651 17.51 -38.15 12.64
CA SER A 651 18.70 -39.01 12.73
C SER A 651 18.52 -40.38 12.05
N SER A 652 17.32 -40.93 12.08
CA SER A 652 16.96 -42.18 11.38
C SER A 652 16.68 -41.99 9.89
N HIS A 653 16.57 -40.74 9.42
CA HIS A 653 16.16 -40.42 8.05
C HIS A 653 17.25 -39.77 7.21
N LEU A 654 18.38 -39.39 7.79
CA LEU A 654 19.52 -38.80 7.09
C LEU A 654 20.79 -39.58 7.41
N ARG A 655 21.53 -39.96 6.36
CA ARG A 655 22.82 -40.68 6.48
C ARG A 655 23.87 -40.04 5.57
N TYR A 656 25.09 -39.92 6.06
CA TYR A 656 26.22 -39.46 5.25
C TYR A 656 26.58 -40.53 4.22
N ASP A 657 26.67 -40.13 2.95
CA ASP A 657 27.10 -41.00 1.86
C ASP A 657 28.54 -40.65 1.46
N PRO A 658 29.54 -41.53 1.73
CA PRO A 658 30.94 -41.24 1.43
C PRO A 658 31.23 -41.05 -0.06
N LYS A 659 30.49 -41.72 -0.95
CA LYS A 659 30.68 -41.60 -2.40
C LYS A 659 30.17 -40.25 -2.89
N LYS A 660 29.04 -39.78 -2.35
CA LYS A 660 28.50 -38.46 -2.65
C LYS A 660 29.28 -37.34 -1.97
N GLY A 661 29.81 -37.59 -0.77
CA GLY A 661 30.45 -36.59 0.09
C GLY A 661 29.45 -35.68 0.82
N PHE A 662 28.18 -36.08 0.93
CA PHE A 662 27.10 -35.30 1.53
C PHE A 662 26.09 -36.21 2.24
N PHE A 663 25.27 -35.64 3.13
CA PHE A 663 24.11 -36.32 3.71
C PHE A 663 23.00 -36.53 2.67
N CYS A 664 22.38 -37.70 2.74
CA CYS A 664 21.33 -38.15 1.85
C CYS A 664 20.14 -38.71 2.64
N GLN A 665 18.95 -38.69 2.04
CA GLN A 665 17.75 -39.26 2.65
C GLN A 665 17.87 -40.79 2.70
N VAL A 666 17.55 -41.40 3.84
CA VAL A 666 17.41 -42.84 3.98
C VAL A 666 16.04 -43.26 3.41
N THR A 667 16.03 -44.16 2.43
CA THR A 667 14.77 -44.70 1.88
C THR A 667 14.41 -46.04 2.51
N ASN A 668 15.39 -46.94 2.61
CA ASN A 668 15.32 -48.24 3.29
C ASN A 668 16.64 -48.43 4.07
N GLU A 669 16.74 -49.42 4.96
CA GLU A 669 17.92 -49.64 5.84
C GLU A 669 19.28 -49.57 5.10
N ASP A 670 19.37 -50.09 3.88
CA ASP A 670 20.61 -50.09 3.09
C ASP A 670 20.70 -49.03 1.97
N ARG A 671 19.62 -48.28 1.68
CA ARG A 671 19.59 -47.39 0.50
C ARG A 671 19.40 -45.92 0.87
N THR A 672 20.24 -45.08 0.26
CA THR A 672 20.17 -43.62 0.34
C THR A 672 19.71 -43.01 -0.99
N LYS A 673 18.85 -41.99 -0.91
CA LYS A 673 18.50 -41.12 -2.02
C LYS A 673 19.22 -39.78 -1.85
N CYS A 674 20.30 -39.61 -2.61
CA CYS A 674 21.09 -38.40 -2.62
C CYS A 674 20.52 -37.34 -3.58
N LEU A 675 20.89 -36.07 -3.35
CA LEU A 675 20.61 -35.00 -4.30
C LEU A 675 21.28 -35.27 -5.66
N GLY A 676 20.61 -34.85 -6.74
CA GLY A 676 21.06 -35.08 -8.11
C GLY A 676 22.45 -34.53 -8.44
N LYS A 677 23.00 -34.92 -9.59
CA LYS A 677 24.36 -34.57 -10.04
C LYS A 677 24.63 -33.05 -10.10
N SER A 678 23.58 -32.22 -10.23
CA SER A 678 23.69 -30.76 -10.24
C SER A 678 23.98 -30.15 -8.85
N LYS A 679 23.87 -30.92 -7.76
CA LYS A 679 24.09 -30.48 -6.38
C LYS A 679 25.34 -31.20 -5.81
N GLY A 680 26.25 -30.43 -5.23
CA GLY A 680 27.55 -30.94 -4.78
C GLY A 680 28.49 -31.30 -5.93
N ARG A 681 28.53 -30.47 -6.97
CA ARG A 681 29.45 -30.69 -8.12
C ARG A 681 30.90 -30.63 -7.67
N GLN A 682 31.71 -31.53 -8.21
CA GLN A 682 33.15 -31.45 -8.10
C GLN A 682 33.66 -30.52 -9.22
N TYR A 683 34.37 -29.48 -8.82
CA TYR A 683 35.06 -28.55 -9.73
C TYR A 683 36.41 -28.19 -9.11
N PRO A 684 37.38 -27.71 -9.92
CA PRO A 684 38.70 -27.34 -9.42
C PRO A 684 38.60 -26.39 -8.22
N PRO A 685 39.54 -26.48 -7.25
CA PRO A 685 39.59 -25.51 -6.16
C PRO A 685 39.75 -24.08 -6.72
N MET A 686 39.23 -23.11 -5.99
CA MET A 686 39.40 -21.69 -6.34
C MET A 686 40.87 -21.31 -6.18
N GLU A 687 41.42 -20.56 -7.14
CA GLU A 687 42.78 -20.05 -7.06
C GLU A 687 42.98 -19.12 -5.85
N ASP A 688 44.11 -19.24 -5.15
CA ASP A 688 44.41 -18.45 -3.95
C ASP A 688 44.35 -16.94 -4.18
N LYS A 689 44.83 -16.46 -5.34
CA LYS A 689 44.74 -15.03 -5.71
C LYS A 689 43.29 -14.55 -5.79
N SER A 690 42.37 -15.40 -6.24
CA SER A 690 40.94 -15.08 -6.32
C SER A 690 40.30 -15.11 -4.94
N TYR A 691 40.70 -16.06 -4.08
CA TYR A 691 40.24 -16.12 -2.70
C TYR A 691 40.67 -14.90 -1.89
N LYS A 692 41.97 -14.54 -1.92
CA LYS A 692 42.51 -13.34 -1.24
C LYS A 692 41.86 -12.04 -1.73
N PHE A 693 41.60 -11.93 -3.03
CA PHE A 693 40.85 -10.79 -3.58
C PHE A 693 39.45 -10.70 -2.97
N LEU A 694 38.72 -11.83 -2.91
CA LEU A 694 37.36 -11.85 -2.36
C LEU A 694 37.32 -11.63 -0.84
N GLN A 695 38.31 -12.13 -0.09
CA GLN A 695 38.44 -11.82 1.34
C GLN A 695 38.57 -10.31 1.56
N ARG A 696 39.44 -9.62 0.80
CA ARG A 696 39.58 -8.16 0.85
C ARG A 696 38.29 -7.45 0.43
N TYR A 697 37.66 -7.88 -0.66
CA TYR A 697 36.41 -7.30 -1.17
C TYR A 697 35.26 -7.41 -0.14
N TYR A 698 35.13 -8.54 0.53
CA TYR A 698 34.06 -8.77 1.51
C TYR A 698 34.41 -8.35 2.94
N LEU A 699 35.64 -7.89 3.24
CA LEU A 699 36.08 -7.57 4.59
C LEU A 699 35.11 -6.62 5.33
N SER A 700 34.74 -5.50 4.69
CA SER A 700 33.79 -4.54 5.26
C SER A 700 32.38 -5.13 5.42
N HIS A 701 31.94 -5.94 4.46
CA HIS A 701 30.63 -6.60 4.47
C HIS A 701 30.53 -7.70 5.54
N ASN A 702 31.59 -8.50 5.73
CA ASN A 702 31.69 -9.52 6.76
C ASN A 702 31.79 -8.89 8.15
N THR A 703 32.53 -7.78 8.29
CA THR A 703 32.56 -7.00 9.53
C THR A 703 31.18 -6.45 9.88
N ALA A 704 30.45 -5.92 8.91
CA ALA A 704 29.06 -5.48 9.10
C ALA A 704 28.13 -6.65 9.48
N LEU A 705 28.34 -7.83 8.87
CA LEU A 705 27.57 -9.04 9.22
C LEU A 705 27.83 -9.47 10.66
N VAL A 706 29.07 -9.45 11.14
CA VAL A 706 29.37 -9.76 12.56
C VAL A 706 28.65 -8.78 13.50
N LYS A 707 28.68 -7.49 13.21
CA LYS A 707 27.95 -6.47 13.99
C LYS A 707 26.44 -6.75 14.00
N LEU A 708 25.88 -7.07 12.84
CA LEU A 708 24.46 -7.42 12.70
C LEU A 708 24.11 -8.69 13.50
N LEU A 709 24.88 -9.77 13.36
CA LEU A 709 24.64 -11.03 14.07
C LEU A 709 24.68 -10.84 15.59
N LYS A 710 25.63 -10.04 16.10
CA LYS A 710 25.68 -9.66 17.53
C LYS A 710 24.43 -8.89 17.96
N ARG A 711 23.99 -7.91 17.15
CA ARG A 711 22.76 -7.13 17.40
C ARG A 711 21.51 -8.01 17.41
N LEU A 712 21.46 -9.05 16.58
CA LEU A 712 20.38 -10.04 16.53
C LEU A 712 20.44 -11.06 17.68
N GLY A 713 21.42 -10.96 18.57
CA GLY A 713 21.57 -11.86 19.73
C GLY A 713 22.17 -13.23 19.40
N SER A 714 22.84 -13.38 18.25
CA SER A 714 23.54 -14.63 17.94
C SER A 714 24.69 -14.84 18.93
N ARG A 715 24.69 -16.00 19.60
CA ARG A 715 25.71 -16.38 20.59
C ARG A 715 27.02 -16.83 19.94
N THR A 716 26.94 -17.37 18.72
CA THR A 716 28.08 -17.91 17.99
C THR A 716 28.18 -17.28 16.61
N ILE A 717 29.38 -16.83 16.28
CA ILE A 717 29.72 -16.39 14.91
C ILE A 717 30.14 -17.64 14.12
N PRO A 718 29.59 -17.85 12.91
CA PRO A 718 29.97 -18.99 12.05
C PRO A 718 31.47 -19.10 11.86
N GLN A 719 31.99 -20.34 11.83
CA GLN A 719 33.42 -20.59 11.77
C GLN A 719 34.04 -20.02 10.47
N TRP A 720 33.36 -20.21 9.34
CA TRP A 720 33.79 -19.65 8.05
C TRP A 720 33.90 -18.11 8.07
N LEU A 721 33.08 -17.43 8.89
CA LEU A 721 33.08 -15.97 9.01
C LEU A 721 34.25 -15.49 9.88
N LYS A 722 34.65 -16.28 10.88
CA LYS A 722 35.87 -16.02 11.65
C LYS A 722 37.10 -16.19 10.77
N GLU A 723 37.17 -17.28 10.02
CA GLU A 723 38.27 -17.59 9.09
C GLU A 723 38.46 -16.51 8.02
N ASP A 724 37.36 -16.07 7.40
CA ASP A 724 37.39 -14.99 6.40
C ASP A 724 37.84 -13.62 6.99
N LEU A 725 37.81 -13.44 8.33
CA LEU A 725 38.23 -12.21 9.02
C LEU A 725 39.63 -12.30 9.64
N THR A 726 40.13 -13.49 9.99
CA THR A 726 41.44 -13.67 10.64
C THR A 726 42.63 -13.46 9.69
N ASP A 727 42.44 -13.72 8.39
CA ASP A 727 43.53 -13.71 7.40
C ASP A 727 43.86 -12.32 6.82
N THR A 728 43.23 -11.26 7.33
CA THR A 728 43.44 -9.86 6.86
C THR A 728 44.35 -9.02 7.75
N VAL A 729 44.81 -9.56 8.88
CA VAL A 729 45.65 -8.84 9.87
C VAL A 729 47.16 -9.07 9.67
N MET A 730 47.59 -9.89 8.70
CA MET A 730 49.01 -10.22 8.47
C MET A 730 49.59 -9.78 7.11
N THR A 731 49.17 -8.65 6.54
CA THR A 731 49.93 -8.01 5.44
C THR A 731 49.96 -6.51 5.56
#